data_AF-A0A6A5GHH1-F1
#
_entry.id   AF-A0A6A5GHH1-F1
#
_cell.length_a   1.000
_cell.length_b   1.000
_cell.length_c   1.000
_cell.angle_alpha   90.00
_cell.angle_beta   90.00
_cell.angle_gamma   90.00
#
_symmetry.space_group_name_H-M   'P 1'
#
loop_
_entity.id
_entity.type
_entity.pdbx_description
1 polymer ?
#
loop_
_entity_poly.entity_id
_entity_poly.type
_entity_poly.pdbx_seq_one_letter_code
_entity_poly.pdbx_strand_id
1 'polypeptide(L)'
;MASNSSPSAPSSLEKVIRKYIPKELIPDSWKCNNRRQEENLQDLLTQGDNPQLGMFASAEELLTQIDLYVNFPRSMQYFDMDPLDRIEPKPYLHISLTKNTFIYEKDLFKIFNCSPFDGEKHSEVMNKLNAYWKATTDDNDHKMVFYPYILAKPDVSNQRPICAPISNTLCKAFNIEWEEYVKKEKNKDTNAELNEYFTYTRSMAVWIELIKRNFNHLVDNGFINLPQLNLFPPIDFKKPRIRVFSFDEHRFVVVKEFIQILAAYQMDWSTYLERNAEDVRTLSTFSFDKISKKICQDPENQLEFVILEIPKLMFSQTPIPTWDKGYCILAADALYELLMDLIVAKKVFHISEVDILEKIWIHVKKVFDALKFYFDSTSEQINFLHLKDVDAIKAMWKHVYNTHLKRYYPNVKHFKKPSQTAFSLAGLVETLESLGLEKSCKGIITKYAKPVYMQFETETEDGLSLSQLHVAITRCEINWVVGKMPKISEFIHNQKSCNRMNIVGYMTSPTPPSPASKFDKEVRTYVPKELISPTWKCLGEDFSVQLKSLLDDEQSQLGMVESADRLEDDICCYFDLIRSKFEDPIKKLPYDYKNADEKPCIYKNDMYMMFNAIFCCPFPNPWVLDAVKMILNACWKEFAKGVSDHEMIVCLHGLDLSKFEMPPYTLPETPSKKDLATMINKWKVENRSNINEMVDFIVNYVNAFLKTYKEKEKSYEEYTADVKQIIEYVGFVIRKVAKFASDNDIHMPPLHKQLKKKKAVIRVFQVGNKKFVMAKEWRKTCEQHNIDIGRFKKEVSGMQELSTLTYDEVANKIKGVAEIVTIEKERLQTFRQTPIPYDGGYCMLAVDALYGLLLDMIVVKKVFQTNEENQLEKFFALMEFYFDVSRGVYFLSFENVEVIRTMWEYFYSHQIKKSNGKVIKKAKTAGFSVGELNETLKSLELCFEDISKYADLIYPKLANENGLSQYQLHMALIYCQVNCFARKVPKILEFIHNQNSCTRMNIVECQHCSDEAAAKKMENLEIGGKKKNKKWK
;
A
#
# COMPACT_ATOMS: atom_id res chain seq x y z
N MET A 1 -38.41 7.52 -54.26
CA MET A 1 -37.69 6.22 -54.31
C MET A 1 -36.99 6.04 -52.98
N ALA A 2 -37.44 5.08 -52.18
CA ALA A 2 -36.82 4.75 -50.90
C ALA A 2 -35.50 4.02 -51.17
N SER A 3 -34.37 4.59 -50.75
CA SER A 3 -33.10 3.86 -50.73
C SER A 3 -33.14 2.91 -49.55
N ASN A 4 -33.42 1.64 -49.83
CA ASN A 4 -33.11 0.52 -48.96
C ASN A 4 -31.59 0.45 -48.79
N SER A 5 -31.02 1.25 -47.90
CA SER A 5 -29.72 0.95 -47.31
C SER A 5 -29.92 -0.16 -46.28
N SER A 6 -29.20 -1.26 -46.47
CA SER A 6 -29.07 -2.32 -45.48
C SER A 6 -28.71 -1.71 -44.12
N PRO A 7 -29.24 -2.20 -42.98
CA PRO A 7 -28.82 -1.69 -41.67
C PRO A 7 -27.30 -1.83 -41.54
N SER A 8 -26.60 -0.71 -41.32
CA SER A 8 -25.16 -0.70 -41.08
C SER A 8 -24.85 -1.61 -39.88
N ALA A 9 -23.81 -2.45 -40.00
CA ALA A 9 -23.37 -3.29 -38.90
C ALA A 9 -23.09 -2.43 -37.65
N PRO A 10 -23.44 -2.91 -36.43
CA PRO A 10 -23.17 -2.16 -35.20
C PRO A 10 -21.66 -1.95 -35.05
N SER A 11 -21.28 -0.73 -34.64
CA SER A 11 -19.89 -0.40 -34.32
C SER A 11 -19.38 -1.35 -33.24
N SER A 12 -18.08 -1.64 -33.21
CA SER A 12 -17.46 -2.42 -32.15
C SER A 12 -17.78 -1.81 -30.77
N LEU A 13 -17.90 -0.47 -30.67
CA LEU A 13 -18.20 0.22 -29.40
C LEU A 13 -19.60 -0.15 -28.96
N GLU A 14 -20.55 -0.18 -29.91
CA GLU A 14 -21.90 -0.64 -29.66
C GLU A 14 -21.93 -2.12 -29.24
N LYS A 15 -21.14 -3.00 -29.88
CA LYS A 15 -21.04 -4.42 -29.49
C LYS A 15 -20.56 -4.57 -28.05
N VAL A 16 -19.53 -3.81 -27.64
CA VAL A 16 -18.99 -3.81 -26.27
C VAL A 16 -20.04 -3.32 -25.28
N ILE A 17 -20.64 -2.16 -25.54
CA ILE A 17 -21.64 -1.54 -24.66
C ILE A 17 -22.82 -2.49 -24.45
N ARG A 18 -23.32 -3.13 -25.52
CA ARG A 18 -24.44 -4.08 -25.45
C ARG A 18 -24.10 -5.40 -24.75
N LYS A 19 -22.81 -5.77 -24.63
CA LYS A 19 -22.37 -6.88 -23.77
C LYS A 19 -22.10 -6.45 -22.33
N TYR A 20 -21.70 -5.20 -22.10
CA TYR A 20 -21.41 -4.66 -20.78
C TYR A 20 -22.69 -4.29 -20.01
N ILE A 21 -23.56 -3.48 -20.62
CA ILE A 21 -24.78 -2.96 -20.02
C ILE A 21 -25.95 -3.92 -20.34
N PRO A 22 -26.79 -4.26 -19.35
CA PRO A 22 -28.02 -5.00 -19.60
C PRO A 22 -28.89 -4.33 -20.67
N LYS A 23 -29.37 -5.12 -21.63
CA LYS A 23 -30.12 -4.61 -22.78
C LYS A 23 -31.38 -3.81 -22.40
N GLU A 24 -31.99 -4.11 -21.25
CA GLU A 24 -33.17 -3.40 -20.74
C GLU A 24 -32.88 -1.94 -20.37
N LEU A 25 -31.61 -1.59 -20.17
CA LEU A 25 -31.15 -0.24 -19.84
C LEU A 25 -30.67 0.55 -21.08
N ILE A 26 -30.62 -0.10 -22.26
CA ILE A 26 -30.24 0.53 -23.52
C ILE A 26 -31.50 0.68 -24.37
N PRO A 27 -31.86 1.88 -24.83
CA PRO A 27 -33.00 2.04 -25.74
C PRO A 27 -32.81 1.22 -27.03
N ASP A 28 -33.86 0.54 -27.49
CA ASP A 28 -33.81 -0.28 -28.72
C ASP A 28 -33.46 0.55 -29.97
N SER A 29 -33.79 1.85 -29.95
CA SER A 29 -33.47 2.81 -31.01
C SER A 29 -32.07 3.42 -30.91
N TRP A 30 -31.35 3.19 -29.81
CA TRP A 30 -30.01 3.76 -29.60
C TRP A 30 -28.98 3.09 -30.52
N LYS A 31 -28.09 3.90 -31.10
CA LYS A 31 -26.98 3.46 -31.95
C LYS A 31 -25.78 4.38 -31.75
N CYS A 32 -24.57 3.84 -31.93
CA CYS A 32 -23.38 4.67 -31.99
C CYS A 32 -23.34 5.46 -33.30
N ASN A 33 -23.54 6.77 -33.23
CA ASN A 33 -23.62 7.66 -34.40
C ASN A 33 -22.45 8.69 -34.45
N ASN A 34 -21.71 8.87 -33.36
CA ASN A 34 -20.62 9.83 -33.26
C ASN A 34 -19.25 9.15 -33.42
N ARG A 35 -18.24 9.92 -33.85
CA ARG A 35 -16.85 9.42 -33.96
C ARG A 35 -16.15 9.30 -32.61
N ARG A 36 -16.52 10.11 -31.61
CA ARG A 36 -15.91 10.09 -30.28
C ARG A 36 -16.71 9.18 -29.34
N GLN A 37 -16.01 8.35 -28.58
CA GLN A 37 -16.62 7.39 -27.65
C GLN A 37 -17.43 8.10 -26.56
N GLU A 38 -16.86 9.15 -25.95
CA GLU A 38 -17.50 9.95 -24.91
C GLU A 38 -18.83 10.58 -25.38
N GLU A 39 -18.90 11.08 -26.61
CA GLU A 39 -20.12 11.69 -27.16
C GLU A 39 -21.24 10.65 -27.35
N ASN A 40 -20.90 9.43 -27.78
CA ASN A 40 -21.89 8.34 -27.87
C ASN A 40 -22.39 7.92 -26.47
N LEU A 41 -21.50 7.89 -25.47
CA LEU A 41 -21.88 7.57 -24.10
C LEU A 41 -22.69 8.68 -23.44
N GLN A 42 -22.36 9.95 -23.71
CA GLN A 42 -23.14 11.08 -23.24
C GLN A 42 -24.53 11.10 -23.85
N ASP A 43 -24.65 10.78 -25.15
CA ASP A 43 -25.94 10.55 -25.80
C ASP A 43 -26.72 9.45 -25.09
N LEU A 44 -26.12 8.28 -24.85
CA LEU A 44 -26.75 7.17 -24.13
C LEU A 44 -27.22 7.55 -22.71
N LEU A 45 -26.43 8.35 -21.98
CA LEU A 45 -26.78 8.83 -20.63
C LEU A 45 -27.91 9.86 -20.64
N THR A 46 -28.12 10.58 -21.74
CA THR A 46 -29.10 11.68 -21.86
C THR A 46 -30.33 11.31 -22.69
N GLN A 47 -30.34 10.15 -23.34
CA GLN A 47 -31.42 9.76 -24.23
C GLN A 47 -32.71 9.37 -23.48
N GLY A 48 -33.82 9.98 -23.88
CA GLY A 48 -35.18 9.71 -23.39
C GLY A 48 -35.60 10.55 -22.18
N ASP A 49 -36.91 10.58 -21.91
CA ASP A 49 -37.49 11.42 -20.84
C ASP A 49 -37.14 10.93 -19.41
N ASN A 50 -36.61 9.70 -19.27
CA ASN A 50 -36.17 9.09 -18.01
C ASN A 50 -34.89 8.24 -18.23
N PRO A 51 -33.69 8.83 -18.16
CA PRO A 51 -32.44 8.11 -18.36
C PRO A 51 -32.27 6.98 -17.33
N GLN A 52 -32.02 5.75 -17.81
CA GLN A 52 -31.97 4.53 -16.99
C GLN A 52 -30.60 4.27 -16.34
N LEU A 53 -29.56 5.01 -16.77
CA LEU A 53 -28.15 4.83 -16.37
C LEU A 53 -27.68 5.88 -15.36
N GLY A 54 -28.61 6.46 -14.59
CA GLY A 54 -28.29 7.53 -13.65
C GLY A 54 -27.36 7.17 -12.49
N MET A 55 -26.88 5.92 -12.38
CA MET A 55 -25.83 5.49 -11.45
C MET A 55 -24.43 5.95 -11.85
N PHE A 56 -24.23 6.40 -13.09
CA PHE A 56 -22.99 7.03 -13.54
C PHE A 56 -23.17 8.55 -13.48
N ALA A 57 -22.21 9.24 -12.87
CA ALA A 57 -22.20 10.70 -12.78
C ALA A 57 -21.89 11.37 -14.13
N SER A 58 -21.12 10.69 -14.99
CA SER A 58 -20.68 11.23 -16.29
C SER A 58 -20.40 10.13 -17.33
N ALA A 59 -20.32 10.54 -18.60
CA ALA A 59 -19.89 9.66 -19.69
C ALA A 59 -18.45 9.15 -19.49
N GLU A 60 -17.59 9.94 -18.86
CA GLU A 60 -16.20 9.58 -18.54
C GLU A 60 -16.12 8.45 -17.49
N GLU A 61 -17.00 8.47 -16.47
CA GLU A 61 -17.09 7.39 -15.48
C GLU A 61 -17.55 6.08 -16.15
N LEU A 62 -18.53 6.15 -17.05
CA LEU A 62 -18.99 4.99 -17.81
C LEU A 62 -17.90 4.48 -18.78
N LEU A 63 -17.20 5.38 -19.48
CA LEU A 63 -16.08 5.01 -20.35
C LEU A 63 -14.98 4.30 -19.56
N THR A 64 -14.66 4.82 -18.38
CA THR A 64 -13.71 4.22 -17.43
C THR A 64 -14.09 2.77 -17.11
N GLN A 65 -15.36 2.48 -16.85
CA GLN A 65 -15.82 1.11 -16.59
C GLN A 65 -15.74 0.22 -17.83
N ILE A 66 -16.09 0.75 -19.01
CA ILE A 66 -16.01 0.03 -20.29
C ILE A 66 -14.55 -0.32 -20.61
N ASP A 67 -13.62 0.61 -20.42
CA ASP A 67 -12.19 0.38 -20.63
C ASP A 67 -11.67 -0.77 -19.76
N LEU A 68 -12.09 -0.85 -18.50
CA LEU A 68 -11.71 -1.96 -17.62
C LEU A 68 -12.33 -3.29 -18.06
N TYR A 69 -13.58 -3.26 -18.54
CA TYR A 69 -14.29 -4.45 -19.00
C TYR A 69 -13.63 -5.10 -20.22
N VAL A 70 -13.16 -4.29 -21.18
CA VAL A 70 -12.50 -4.80 -22.39
C VAL A 70 -11.02 -5.14 -22.18
N ASN A 71 -10.47 -4.89 -20.99
CA ASN A 71 -9.05 -5.03 -20.72
C ASN A 71 -8.65 -6.46 -20.33
N PHE A 72 -8.71 -7.39 -21.27
CA PHE A 72 -8.23 -8.76 -21.09
C PHE A 72 -7.65 -9.33 -22.40
N PRO A 73 -6.82 -10.39 -22.34
CA PRO A 73 -6.26 -11.00 -23.53
C PRO A 73 -7.33 -11.50 -24.50
N ARG A 74 -7.17 -11.17 -25.78
CA ARG A 74 -8.08 -11.52 -26.90
C ARG A 74 -9.49 -10.91 -26.83
N SER A 75 -9.67 -9.80 -26.13
CA SER A 75 -10.93 -9.04 -26.11
C SER A 75 -11.54 -8.78 -27.50
N MET A 76 -10.75 -8.34 -28.48
CA MET A 76 -11.20 -8.13 -29.87
C MET A 76 -11.94 -9.34 -30.45
N GLN A 77 -11.41 -10.55 -30.23
CA GLN A 77 -12.00 -11.79 -30.74
C GLN A 77 -13.24 -12.16 -29.94
N TYR A 78 -13.20 -11.98 -28.62
CA TYR A 78 -14.35 -12.22 -27.75
C TYR A 78 -15.56 -11.33 -28.08
N PHE A 79 -15.32 -10.07 -28.46
CA PHE A 79 -16.36 -9.11 -28.84
C PHE A 79 -16.69 -9.10 -30.33
N ASP A 80 -15.98 -9.87 -31.15
CA ASP A 80 -16.10 -9.83 -32.61
C ASP A 80 -15.93 -8.39 -33.13
N MET A 81 -14.90 -7.68 -32.63
CA MET A 81 -14.64 -6.29 -33.03
C MET A 81 -14.12 -6.24 -34.46
N ASP A 82 -14.58 -5.23 -35.22
CA ASP A 82 -13.94 -4.87 -36.47
C ASP A 82 -12.51 -4.37 -36.19
N PRO A 83 -11.47 -4.92 -36.84
CA PRO A 83 -10.11 -4.41 -36.75
C PRO A 83 -9.96 -2.91 -37.02
N LEU A 84 -10.91 -2.29 -37.75
CA LEU A 84 -11.00 -0.86 -38.08
C LEU A 84 -11.63 0.01 -36.99
N ASP A 85 -12.40 -0.58 -36.09
CA ASP A 85 -13.19 0.13 -35.07
C ASP A 85 -12.79 -0.40 -33.69
N ARG A 86 -11.56 -0.10 -33.26
CA ARG A 86 -11.01 -0.64 -32.00
C ARG A 86 -11.36 0.26 -30.81
N ILE A 87 -11.93 -0.33 -29.77
CA ILE A 87 -12.18 0.29 -28.45
C ILE A 87 -11.12 -0.14 -27.44
N GLU A 88 -10.20 -1.03 -27.83
CA GLU A 88 -9.31 -1.64 -26.86
C GLU A 88 -8.42 -0.62 -26.14
N PRO A 89 -8.27 -0.74 -24.80
CA PRO A 89 -7.46 0.17 -24.03
C PRO A 89 -5.97 -0.09 -24.30
N LYS A 90 -5.16 0.85 -23.81
CA LYS A 90 -3.70 0.74 -23.73
C LYS A 90 -3.29 -0.58 -23.05
N PRO A 91 -2.11 -1.15 -23.40
CA PRO A 91 -1.62 -2.37 -22.77
C PRO A 91 -1.58 -2.22 -21.24
N TYR A 92 -2.12 -3.21 -20.52
CA TYR A 92 -2.16 -3.20 -19.06
C TYR A 92 -0.97 -3.96 -18.48
N LEU A 93 -0.28 -3.31 -17.55
CA LEU A 93 0.95 -3.83 -16.96
C LEU A 93 0.67 -4.33 -15.54
N HIS A 94 1.22 -5.50 -15.22
CA HIS A 94 1.11 -6.14 -13.92
C HIS A 94 2.45 -6.07 -13.20
N ILE A 95 2.42 -5.89 -11.87
CA ILE A 95 3.63 -5.75 -11.07
C ILE A 95 3.78 -7.00 -10.20
N SER A 96 4.99 -7.53 -10.10
CA SER A 96 5.29 -8.66 -9.21
C SER A 96 5.71 -8.23 -7.81
N LEU A 97 5.81 -9.19 -6.89
CA LEU A 97 6.35 -8.96 -5.54
C LEU A 97 7.79 -8.45 -5.55
N THR A 98 8.58 -8.80 -6.56
CA THR A 98 9.95 -8.31 -6.74
C THR A 98 10.01 -6.94 -7.41
N LYS A 99 8.84 -6.31 -7.67
CA LYS A 99 8.65 -5.03 -8.36
C LYS A 99 9.07 -5.06 -9.84
N ASN A 100 9.04 -6.25 -10.45
CA ASN A 100 9.21 -6.44 -11.89
C ASN A 100 7.87 -6.26 -12.60
N THR A 101 7.91 -5.75 -13.83
CA THR A 101 6.71 -5.49 -14.64
C THR A 101 6.46 -6.62 -15.63
N PHE A 102 5.20 -6.97 -15.84
CA PHE A 102 4.75 -8.06 -16.70
C PHE A 102 3.55 -7.64 -17.54
N ILE A 103 3.39 -8.26 -18.70
CA ILE A 103 2.23 -8.12 -19.59
C ILE A 103 1.84 -9.49 -20.11
N TYR A 104 0.57 -9.70 -20.44
CA TYR A 104 0.19 -10.90 -21.19
C TYR A 104 0.91 -10.93 -22.53
N GLU A 105 1.47 -12.08 -22.90
CA GLU A 105 2.15 -12.27 -24.19
C GLU A 105 1.24 -11.87 -25.35
N LYS A 106 -0.04 -12.23 -25.24
CA LYS A 106 -1.07 -11.89 -26.21
C LYS A 106 -1.39 -10.41 -26.28
N ASP A 107 -1.05 -9.61 -25.28
CA ASP A 107 -1.31 -8.17 -25.28
C ASP A 107 -0.11 -7.35 -25.76
N LEU A 108 1.02 -8.00 -26.08
CA LEU A 108 2.19 -7.32 -26.64
C LEU A 108 1.88 -6.54 -27.92
N PHE A 109 0.96 -7.02 -28.77
CA PHE A 109 0.58 -6.30 -29.99
C PHE A 109 -0.07 -4.94 -29.69
N LYS A 110 -0.71 -4.77 -28.51
CA LYS A 110 -1.33 -3.50 -28.10
C LYS A 110 -0.29 -2.39 -27.94
N ILE A 111 0.99 -2.74 -27.74
CA ILE A 111 2.12 -1.80 -27.66
C ILE A 111 2.43 -1.16 -29.03
N PHE A 112 2.24 -1.90 -30.13
CA PHE A 112 2.59 -1.50 -31.50
C PHE A 112 1.41 -0.95 -32.29
N ASN A 113 0.33 -0.55 -31.61
CA ASN A 113 -0.90 -0.07 -32.25
C ASN A 113 -0.76 1.38 -32.77
N CYS A 114 0.19 1.58 -33.68
CA CYS A 114 0.52 2.83 -34.33
C CYS A 114 0.46 2.59 -35.84
N SER A 115 -0.50 3.19 -36.53
CA SER A 115 -0.59 3.13 -37.99
C SER A 115 -0.88 4.54 -38.50
N PRO A 116 -0.08 5.07 -39.45
CA PRO A 116 -0.29 6.38 -40.05
C PRO A 116 -1.37 6.34 -41.15
N PHE A 117 -1.99 5.18 -41.37
CA PHE A 117 -3.01 4.97 -42.38
C PHE A 117 -4.41 5.02 -41.77
N ASP A 118 -5.37 5.56 -42.52
CA ASP A 118 -6.80 5.65 -42.15
C ASP A 118 -7.68 4.77 -43.07
N GLY A 119 -8.89 4.45 -42.63
CA GLY A 119 -9.90 3.73 -43.44
C GLY A 119 -9.49 2.30 -43.83
N GLU A 120 -9.95 1.80 -44.97
CA GLU A 120 -9.66 0.43 -45.45
C GLU A 120 -8.16 0.06 -45.46
N LYS A 121 -7.32 1.08 -45.64
CA LYS A 121 -5.85 1.01 -45.66
C LYS A 121 -5.27 0.61 -44.31
N HIS A 122 -5.82 1.20 -43.25
CA HIS A 122 -5.54 0.80 -41.87
C HIS A 122 -5.93 -0.66 -41.66
N SER A 123 -7.08 -1.09 -42.18
CA SER A 123 -7.57 -2.47 -42.05
C SER A 123 -6.55 -3.46 -42.60
N GLU A 124 -6.05 -3.21 -43.81
CA GLU A 124 -5.16 -4.15 -44.48
C GLU A 124 -3.80 -4.27 -43.74
N VAL A 125 -3.25 -3.15 -43.26
CA VAL A 125 -2.04 -3.16 -42.41
C VAL A 125 -2.28 -3.93 -41.12
N MET A 126 -3.39 -3.63 -40.42
CA MET A 126 -3.71 -4.28 -39.15
C MET A 126 -4.05 -5.76 -39.32
N ASN A 127 -4.66 -6.16 -40.44
CA ASN A 127 -4.95 -7.56 -40.75
C ASN A 127 -3.65 -8.35 -41.00
N LYS A 128 -2.69 -7.78 -41.73
CA LYS A 128 -1.38 -8.40 -41.96
C LYS A 128 -0.55 -8.48 -40.68
N LEU A 129 -0.57 -7.44 -39.84
CA LEU A 129 0.06 -7.47 -38.52
C LEU A 129 -0.62 -8.49 -37.60
N ASN A 130 -1.94 -8.53 -37.53
CA ASN A 130 -2.71 -9.54 -36.77
C ASN A 130 -2.37 -10.97 -37.20
N ALA A 131 -2.20 -11.22 -38.51
CA ALA A 131 -1.78 -12.53 -39.02
C ALA A 131 -0.34 -12.88 -38.57
N TYR A 132 0.57 -11.91 -38.59
CA TYR A 132 1.93 -12.06 -38.08
C TYR A 132 1.96 -12.31 -36.55
N TRP A 133 1.17 -11.57 -35.76
CA TRP A 133 1.03 -11.78 -34.32
C TRP A 133 0.49 -13.17 -33.98
N LYS A 134 -0.49 -13.65 -34.75
CA LYS A 134 -1.01 -15.02 -34.62
C LYS A 134 0.04 -16.09 -34.91
N ALA A 135 0.97 -15.82 -35.83
CA ALA A 135 2.04 -16.76 -36.19
C ALA A 135 3.23 -16.74 -35.20
N THR A 136 3.41 -15.66 -34.43
CA THR A 136 4.58 -15.44 -33.57
C THR A 136 4.34 -15.67 -32.07
N THR A 137 3.09 -15.80 -31.64
CA THR A 137 2.72 -15.98 -30.22
C THR A 137 2.12 -17.37 -29.98
N ASP A 138 2.46 -18.00 -28.85
CA ASP A 138 1.94 -19.33 -28.47
C ASP A 138 0.42 -19.29 -28.23
N ASP A 139 -0.34 -20.37 -28.43
CA ASP A 139 -1.81 -20.40 -28.26
C ASP A 139 -2.25 -20.44 -26.78
N ASN A 140 -1.43 -19.86 -25.89
CA ASN A 140 -1.64 -19.79 -24.46
C ASN A 140 -2.01 -18.35 -24.04
N ASP A 141 -3.28 -18.17 -23.65
CA ASP A 141 -3.85 -16.86 -23.33
C ASP A 141 -3.55 -16.33 -21.91
N HIS A 142 -3.06 -17.19 -21.02
CA HIS A 142 -2.71 -16.79 -19.64
C HIS A 142 -1.20 -16.54 -19.46
N LYS A 143 -0.39 -16.74 -20.50
CA LYS A 143 1.07 -16.60 -20.43
C LYS A 143 1.48 -15.13 -20.30
N MET A 144 2.30 -14.86 -19.30
CA MET A 144 2.80 -13.52 -18.95
C MET A 144 4.28 -13.42 -19.31
N VAL A 145 4.70 -12.31 -19.90
CA VAL A 145 6.09 -12.00 -20.24
C VAL A 145 6.60 -10.83 -19.41
N PHE A 146 7.87 -10.91 -19.01
CA PHE A 146 8.56 -9.81 -18.34
C PHE A 146 8.71 -8.63 -19.30
N TYR A 147 8.47 -7.43 -18.80
CA TYR A 147 8.52 -6.17 -19.56
C TYR A 147 9.43 -5.17 -18.82
N PRO A 148 10.71 -5.04 -19.22
CA PRO A 148 11.71 -4.26 -18.48
C PRO A 148 11.56 -2.73 -18.59
N TYR A 149 10.71 -2.22 -19.46
CA TYR A 149 10.58 -0.77 -19.72
C TYR A 149 9.60 -0.10 -18.74
N ILE A 150 10.12 0.66 -17.77
CA ILE A 150 9.34 1.53 -16.88
C ILE A 150 9.77 2.98 -17.17
N LEU A 151 9.00 3.72 -17.99
CA LEU A 151 9.26 5.15 -18.28
C LEU A 151 8.25 6.11 -17.61
N ALA A 152 7.44 5.63 -16.68
CA ALA A 152 6.67 6.47 -15.76
C ALA A 152 6.46 5.67 -14.47
N LYS A 153 6.56 6.31 -13.31
CA LYS A 153 5.95 5.73 -12.11
C LYS A 153 4.47 5.46 -12.46
N PRO A 154 3.91 4.27 -12.18
CA PRO A 154 2.47 4.17 -12.08
C PRO A 154 2.06 5.19 -11.02
N ASP A 155 1.17 6.10 -11.38
CA ASP A 155 0.51 6.96 -10.42
C ASP A 155 -0.31 6.05 -9.51
N VAL A 156 0.24 5.70 -8.36
CA VAL A 156 -0.36 4.74 -7.41
C VAL A 156 -1.63 5.31 -6.76
N SER A 157 -1.97 6.58 -7.04
CA SER A 157 -3.23 7.19 -6.59
C SER A 157 -4.44 6.71 -7.41
N ASN A 158 -4.20 6.24 -8.64
CA ASN A 158 -5.22 5.62 -9.48
C ASN A 158 -4.80 4.18 -9.77
N GLN A 159 -5.69 3.20 -9.54
CA GLN A 159 -5.47 1.76 -9.84
C GLN A 159 -5.31 1.45 -11.35
N ARG A 160 -4.75 2.36 -12.15
CA ARG A 160 -4.48 2.21 -13.57
C ARG A 160 -3.00 2.43 -13.86
N PRO A 161 -2.21 1.39 -14.16
CA PRO A 161 -0.98 1.55 -14.94
C PRO A 161 -1.36 1.95 -16.37
N ILE A 162 -1.56 3.25 -16.61
CA ILE A 162 -1.89 3.78 -17.93
C ILE A 162 -0.60 3.85 -18.77
N CYS A 163 -0.47 2.98 -19.77
CA CYS A 163 0.66 2.95 -20.71
C CYS A 163 0.62 4.08 -21.78
N ALA A 164 -0.13 5.16 -21.55
CA ALA A 164 -0.30 6.27 -22.49
C ALA A 164 1.02 6.90 -22.98
N PRO A 165 2.04 7.08 -22.13
CA PRO A 165 3.27 7.74 -22.57
C PRO A 165 4.12 6.88 -23.52
N ILE A 166 4.05 5.55 -23.40
CA ILE A 166 4.93 4.62 -24.13
C ILE A 166 4.38 4.36 -25.54
N SER A 167 3.10 4.04 -25.67
CA SER A 167 2.43 3.91 -26.97
C SER A 167 2.57 5.21 -27.77
N ASN A 168 2.27 6.37 -27.17
CA ASN A 168 2.40 7.65 -27.88
C ASN A 168 3.83 7.96 -28.32
N THR A 169 4.85 7.56 -27.55
CA THR A 169 6.23 7.88 -27.95
C THR A 169 6.79 6.90 -28.98
N LEU A 170 6.52 5.61 -28.85
CA LEU A 170 6.85 4.63 -29.90
C LEU A 170 6.11 4.98 -31.19
N CYS A 171 4.82 5.35 -31.11
CA CYS A 171 4.05 5.81 -32.26
C CYS A 171 4.66 7.05 -32.91
N LYS A 172 5.10 8.05 -32.12
CA LYS A 172 5.79 9.24 -32.65
C LYS A 172 7.11 8.88 -33.34
N ALA A 173 7.95 8.05 -32.73
CA ALA A 173 9.20 7.61 -33.32
C ALA A 173 8.98 6.85 -34.64
N PHE A 174 7.98 5.97 -34.69
CA PHE A 174 7.61 5.28 -35.93
C PHE A 174 7.10 6.27 -36.98
N ASN A 175 6.21 7.20 -36.61
CA ASN A 175 5.68 8.20 -37.53
C ASN A 175 6.78 9.12 -38.12
N ILE A 176 7.83 9.43 -37.36
CA ILE A 176 8.99 10.19 -37.88
C ILE A 176 9.78 9.36 -38.90
N GLU A 177 10.11 8.10 -38.59
CA GLU A 177 10.85 7.21 -39.50
C GLU A 177 10.06 6.99 -40.80
N TRP A 178 8.74 6.95 -40.71
CA TRP A 178 7.82 6.95 -41.84
C TRP A 178 7.87 8.21 -42.68
N GLU A 179 7.74 9.37 -42.06
CA GLU A 179 7.77 10.66 -42.75
C GLU A 179 9.09 10.88 -43.50
N GLU A 180 10.22 10.42 -42.95
CA GLU A 180 11.52 10.46 -43.62
C GLU A 180 11.59 9.52 -44.84
N TYR A 181 11.00 8.34 -44.76
CA TYR A 181 10.91 7.40 -45.88
C TYR A 181 10.06 7.99 -47.03
N VAL A 182 8.87 8.53 -46.72
CA VAL A 182 7.98 9.14 -47.71
C VAL A 182 8.65 10.33 -48.42
N LYS A 183 9.40 11.16 -47.68
CA LYS A 183 10.17 12.29 -48.25
C LYS A 183 11.25 11.83 -49.24
N LYS A 184 11.88 10.66 -49.01
CA LYS A 184 12.94 10.14 -49.90
C LYS A 184 12.39 9.50 -51.18
N GLU A 185 11.23 8.86 -51.15
CA GLU A 185 10.66 8.19 -52.33
C GLU A 185 9.91 9.15 -53.27
N LYS A 186 9.27 10.21 -52.75
CA LYS A 186 8.65 11.26 -53.60
C LYS A 186 9.65 11.98 -54.53
N ASN A 187 10.95 11.92 -54.23
CA ASN A 187 11.99 12.56 -55.02
C ASN A 187 12.55 11.69 -56.18
N LYS A 188 12.00 10.49 -56.44
CA LYS A 188 12.62 9.52 -57.36
C LYS A 188 11.85 9.18 -58.65
N ASP A 189 10.57 9.52 -58.82
CA ASP A 189 9.82 9.07 -60.02
C ASP A 189 8.76 10.05 -60.54
N THR A 190 8.70 10.20 -61.88
CA THR A 190 7.98 11.27 -62.61
C THR A 190 6.61 10.90 -63.19
N ASN A 191 6.03 9.72 -62.90
CA ASN A 191 4.77 9.29 -63.53
C ASN A 191 3.61 9.10 -62.53
N ALA A 192 2.69 10.06 -62.47
CA ALA A 192 1.84 10.32 -61.30
C ALA A 192 0.86 9.19 -60.87
N GLU A 193 0.18 8.50 -61.81
CA GLU A 193 -0.91 7.58 -61.46
C GLU A 193 -0.44 6.16 -61.08
N LEU A 194 0.57 5.62 -61.78
CA LEU A 194 1.20 4.34 -61.44
C LEU A 194 2.09 4.45 -60.18
N ASN A 195 2.68 5.63 -59.97
CA ASN A 195 3.54 5.92 -58.82
C ASN A 195 2.75 6.02 -57.52
N GLU A 196 1.50 6.50 -57.55
CA GLU A 196 0.67 6.56 -56.35
C GLU A 196 0.33 5.15 -55.82
N TYR A 197 -0.07 4.21 -56.69
CA TYR A 197 -0.40 2.82 -56.30
C TYR A 197 0.83 1.99 -55.88
N PHE A 198 1.96 2.08 -56.61
CA PHE A 198 3.19 1.35 -56.26
C PHE A 198 3.90 1.93 -55.05
N THR A 199 4.01 3.26 -54.94
CA THR A 199 4.57 3.91 -53.74
C THR A 199 3.72 3.56 -52.54
N TYR A 200 2.40 3.46 -52.69
CA TYR A 200 1.44 3.12 -51.64
C TYR A 200 1.53 1.65 -51.15
N THR A 201 1.56 0.68 -52.06
CA THR A 201 1.69 -0.75 -51.68
C THR A 201 3.05 -1.01 -51.03
N ARG A 202 4.11 -0.38 -51.57
CA ARG A 202 5.46 -0.41 -51.01
C ARG A 202 5.53 0.27 -49.64
N SER A 203 4.81 1.38 -49.49
CA SER A 203 4.63 2.13 -48.24
C SER A 203 4.01 1.26 -47.14
N MET A 204 2.89 0.57 -47.38
CA MET A 204 2.30 -0.33 -46.39
C MET A 204 3.22 -1.51 -46.04
N ALA A 205 3.89 -2.09 -47.04
CA ALA A 205 4.84 -3.17 -46.82
C ALA A 205 6.03 -2.72 -45.94
N VAL A 206 6.57 -1.52 -46.20
CA VAL A 206 7.65 -0.94 -45.39
C VAL A 206 7.21 -0.67 -43.96
N TRP A 207 5.99 -0.16 -43.74
CA TRP A 207 5.47 0.03 -42.39
C TRP A 207 5.31 -1.28 -41.62
N ILE A 208 4.75 -2.31 -42.27
CA ILE A 208 4.62 -3.66 -41.69
C ILE A 208 5.99 -4.23 -41.34
N GLU A 209 6.97 -4.13 -42.24
CA GLU A 209 8.34 -4.60 -42.00
C GLU A 209 9.05 -3.77 -40.93
N LEU A 210 8.75 -2.48 -40.78
CA LEU A 210 9.26 -1.65 -39.70
C LEU A 210 8.79 -2.15 -38.33
N ILE A 211 7.49 -2.39 -38.19
CA ILE A 211 6.90 -2.94 -36.97
C ILE A 211 7.46 -4.33 -36.66
N LYS A 212 7.54 -5.22 -37.66
CA LYS A 212 8.15 -6.55 -37.50
C LYS A 212 9.62 -6.47 -37.11
N ARG A 213 10.42 -5.61 -37.76
CA ARG A 213 11.85 -5.42 -37.47
C ARG A 213 12.05 -4.93 -36.05
N ASN A 214 11.26 -3.97 -35.59
CA ASN A 214 11.38 -3.42 -34.24
C ASN A 214 10.88 -4.42 -33.18
N PHE A 215 9.81 -5.17 -33.47
CA PHE A 215 9.37 -6.26 -32.62
C PHE A 215 10.44 -7.36 -32.51
N ASN A 216 10.97 -7.84 -33.63
CA ASN A 216 12.07 -8.81 -33.66
C ASN A 216 13.29 -8.27 -32.93
N HIS A 217 13.64 -6.99 -33.09
CA HIS A 217 14.74 -6.37 -32.35
C HIS A 217 14.51 -6.41 -30.83
N LEU A 218 13.27 -6.19 -30.34
CA LEU A 218 12.97 -6.36 -28.91
C LEU A 218 13.09 -7.82 -28.46
N VAL A 219 12.73 -8.78 -29.32
CA VAL A 219 12.85 -10.21 -29.03
C VAL A 219 14.34 -10.65 -29.04
N ASP A 220 15.07 -10.34 -30.11
CA ASP A 220 16.46 -10.71 -30.35
C ASP A 220 17.43 -10.13 -29.31
N ASN A 221 17.14 -8.95 -28.78
CA ASN A 221 17.94 -8.33 -27.71
C ASN A 221 17.47 -8.71 -26.29
N GLY A 222 16.52 -9.65 -26.16
CA GLY A 222 16.07 -10.17 -24.88
C GLY A 222 15.14 -9.26 -24.07
N PHE A 223 14.56 -8.22 -24.69
CA PHE A 223 13.58 -7.32 -24.04
C PHE A 223 12.18 -7.93 -23.96
N ILE A 224 11.85 -8.87 -24.85
CA ILE A 224 10.61 -9.66 -24.86
C ILE A 224 11.00 -11.13 -25.10
N ASN A 225 10.61 -12.04 -24.22
CA ASN A 225 10.98 -13.45 -24.35
C ASN A 225 9.87 -14.26 -25.06
N LEU A 226 10.12 -14.62 -26.33
CA LEU A 226 9.28 -15.52 -27.12
C LEU A 226 10.09 -16.77 -27.54
N PRO A 227 9.75 -17.96 -27.05
CA PRO A 227 10.50 -19.20 -27.33
C PRO A 227 10.59 -19.58 -28.82
N GLN A 228 9.67 -19.08 -29.64
CA GLN A 228 9.49 -19.48 -31.04
C GLN A 228 10.49 -18.81 -32.01
N LEU A 229 11.19 -17.74 -31.58
CA LEU A 229 11.95 -16.84 -32.47
C LEU A 229 13.47 -16.76 -32.17
N ASN A 230 13.98 -17.41 -31.13
CA ASN A 230 15.36 -17.17 -30.67
C ASN A 230 16.43 -17.91 -31.49
N LEU A 231 17.38 -17.15 -32.07
CA LEU A 231 18.69 -17.61 -32.61
C LEU A 231 19.85 -17.47 -31.61
N PHE A 232 19.62 -16.90 -30.42
CA PHE A 232 20.61 -16.74 -29.35
C PHE A 232 20.16 -17.42 -28.05
N PRO A 233 21.09 -17.93 -27.22
CA PRO A 233 20.74 -18.51 -25.93
C PRO A 233 20.15 -17.43 -25.01
N PRO A 234 19.02 -17.70 -24.33
CA PRO A 234 18.30 -16.70 -23.54
C PRO A 234 19.19 -16.16 -22.41
N ILE A 235 19.21 -14.83 -22.25
CA ILE A 235 19.68 -14.21 -21.01
C ILE A 235 18.77 -14.70 -19.89
N ASP A 236 19.37 -15.38 -18.92
CA ASP A 236 18.72 -16.24 -17.93
C ASP A 236 17.67 -15.50 -17.07
N PHE A 237 16.38 -15.80 -17.28
CA PHE A 237 15.32 -15.57 -16.30
C PHE A 237 14.55 -16.88 -16.05
N LYS A 238 15.23 -17.87 -15.47
CA LYS A 238 14.77 -19.23 -15.14
C LYS A 238 13.59 -19.38 -14.15
N LYS A 239 12.91 -18.30 -13.73
CA LYS A 239 11.86 -18.42 -12.68
C LYS A 239 10.47 -18.71 -13.26
N PRO A 240 9.76 -19.75 -12.80
CA PRO A 240 8.34 -19.94 -13.09
C PRO A 240 7.51 -18.75 -12.58
N ARG A 241 6.56 -18.30 -13.40
CA ARG A 241 5.73 -17.11 -13.14
C ARG A 241 4.35 -17.53 -12.68
N ILE A 242 3.97 -17.14 -11.47
CA ILE A 242 2.67 -17.48 -10.86
C ILE A 242 1.80 -16.23 -10.78
N ARG A 243 0.58 -16.31 -11.32
CA ARG A 243 -0.43 -15.25 -11.16
C ARG A 243 -1.01 -15.31 -9.75
N VAL A 244 -0.91 -14.19 -9.03
CA VAL A 244 -1.50 -13.97 -7.70
C VAL A 244 -2.64 -12.98 -7.87
N PHE A 245 -3.87 -13.47 -7.74
CA PHE A 245 -5.07 -12.66 -7.82
C PHE A 245 -5.31 -11.93 -6.50
N SER A 246 -5.77 -10.68 -6.58
CA SER A 246 -5.96 -9.80 -5.42
C SER A 246 -7.22 -8.95 -5.53
N PHE A 247 -7.99 -8.86 -4.44
CA PHE A 247 -9.02 -7.85 -4.20
C PHE A 247 -9.22 -7.68 -2.69
N ASP A 248 -9.61 -6.49 -2.22
CA ASP A 248 -9.84 -6.19 -0.79
C ASP A 248 -8.75 -6.75 0.15
N GLU A 249 -7.47 -6.57 -0.23
CA GLU A 249 -6.27 -7.09 0.47
C GLU A 249 -6.09 -8.63 0.48
N HIS A 250 -7.10 -9.39 0.06
CA HIS A 250 -7.02 -10.85 -0.04
C HIS A 250 -6.25 -11.29 -1.29
N ARG A 251 -5.24 -12.15 -1.10
CA ARG A 251 -4.42 -12.70 -2.18
C ARG A 251 -4.55 -14.21 -2.30
N PHE A 252 -4.68 -14.71 -3.52
CA PHE A 252 -4.89 -16.13 -3.78
C PHE A 252 -4.37 -16.54 -5.16
N VAL A 253 -4.16 -17.85 -5.36
CA VAL A 253 -3.65 -18.44 -6.61
C VAL A 253 -4.57 -19.56 -7.07
N VAL A 254 -4.64 -19.79 -8.39
CA VAL A 254 -5.35 -20.95 -8.95
C VAL A 254 -4.47 -22.19 -8.82
N VAL A 255 -4.98 -23.22 -8.15
CA VAL A 255 -4.18 -24.37 -7.72
C VAL A 255 -3.66 -25.18 -8.90
N LYS A 256 -4.54 -25.49 -9.87
CA LYS A 256 -4.16 -26.31 -11.02
C LYS A 256 -3.14 -25.62 -11.90
N GLU A 257 -3.30 -24.32 -12.12
CA GLU A 257 -2.33 -23.49 -12.83
C GLU A 257 -0.98 -23.50 -12.10
N PHE A 258 -0.98 -23.32 -10.77
CA PHE A 258 0.23 -23.40 -9.96
C PHE A 258 0.96 -24.73 -10.10
N ILE A 259 0.24 -25.87 -9.97
CA ILE A 259 0.82 -27.22 -10.13
C ILE A 259 1.43 -27.40 -11.51
N GLN A 260 0.71 -27.00 -12.56
CA GLN A 260 1.16 -27.17 -13.95
C GLN A 260 2.40 -26.35 -14.25
N ILE A 261 2.47 -25.13 -13.73
CA ILE A 261 3.65 -24.27 -13.90
C ILE A 261 4.85 -24.88 -13.18
N LEU A 262 4.70 -25.37 -11.94
CA LEU A 262 5.81 -26.03 -11.23
C LEU A 262 6.26 -27.32 -11.93
N ALA A 263 5.30 -28.15 -12.38
CA ALA A 263 5.58 -29.39 -13.10
C ALA A 263 6.34 -29.13 -14.42
N ALA A 264 5.98 -28.08 -15.15
CA ALA A 264 6.68 -27.69 -16.39
C ALA A 264 8.14 -27.29 -16.15
N TYR A 265 8.48 -26.85 -14.93
CA TYR A 265 9.85 -26.51 -14.50
C TYR A 265 10.52 -27.61 -13.68
N GLN A 266 9.94 -28.83 -13.64
CA GLN A 266 10.45 -29.98 -12.89
C GLN A 266 10.61 -29.69 -11.38
N MET A 267 9.81 -28.76 -10.84
CA MET A 267 9.79 -28.44 -9.42
C MET A 267 8.80 -29.33 -8.67
N ASP A 268 9.18 -29.77 -7.48
CA ASP A 268 8.31 -30.59 -6.64
C ASP A 268 7.18 -29.74 -6.03
N TRP A 269 5.97 -29.92 -6.56
CA TRP A 269 4.77 -29.24 -6.08
C TRP A 269 4.15 -29.92 -4.85
N SER A 270 4.52 -31.17 -4.54
CA SER A 270 3.89 -31.97 -3.47
C SER A 270 4.13 -31.38 -2.08
N THR A 271 5.27 -30.72 -1.87
CA THR A 271 5.62 -29.98 -0.64
C THR A 271 4.65 -28.82 -0.34
N TYR A 272 3.99 -28.28 -1.36
CA TYR A 272 3.08 -27.14 -1.23
C TYR A 272 1.62 -27.56 -0.97
N LEU A 273 1.24 -28.82 -1.25
CA LEU A 273 -0.14 -29.29 -1.21
C LEU A 273 -0.41 -30.29 -0.08
N GLU A 274 -1.59 -30.19 0.53
CA GLU A 274 -2.09 -31.15 1.52
C GLU A 274 -3.04 -32.21 0.91
N ARG A 275 -3.29 -32.14 -0.41
CA ARG A 275 -4.24 -32.99 -1.16
C ARG A 275 -3.64 -33.51 -2.47
N ASN A 276 -4.14 -34.64 -2.96
CA ASN A 276 -3.74 -35.22 -4.25
C ASN A 276 -4.13 -34.31 -5.42
N ALA A 277 -3.23 -34.13 -6.40
CA ALA A 277 -3.44 -33.26 -7.55
C ALA A 277 -4.61 -33.66 -8.46
N GLU A 278 -4.99 -34.94 -8.47
CA GLU A 278 -6.09 -35.47 -9.28
C GLU A 278 -7.49 -35.05 -8.76
N ASP A 279 -7.60 -34.72 -7.47
CA ASP A 279 -8.86 -34.32 -6.80
C ASP A 279 -9.15 -32.81 -6.89
N VAL A 280 -8.24 -32.03 -7.48
CA VAL A 280 -8.30 -30.57 -7.52
C VAL A 280 -9.13 -30.10 -8.71
N ARG A 281 -10.29 -29.47 -8.43
CA ARG A 281 -11.11 -28.81 -9.47
C ARG A 281 -10.29 -27.76 -10.21
N THR A 282 -10.49 -27.64 -11.53
CA THR A 282 -9.68 -26.79 -12.43
C THR A 282 -9.51 -25.34 -11.95
N LEU A 283 -10.57 -24.74 -11.41
CA LEU A 283 -10.60 -23.34 -10.98
C LEU A 283 -10.57 -23.16 -9.45
N SER A 284 -10.20 -24.18 -8.69
CA SER A 284 -10.01 -24.07 -7.25
C SER A 284 -8.81 -23.17 -6.90
N THR A 285 -8.85 -22.55 -5.72
CA THR A 285 -7.82 -21.60 -5.28
C THR A 285 -7.27 -21.91 -3.89
N PHE A 286 -6.08 -21.40 -3.60
CA PHE A 286 -5.54 -21.33 -2.24
C PHE A 286 -5.16 -19.90 -1.88
N SER A 287 -5.25 -19.58 -0.59
CA SER A 287 -4.70 -18.35 -0.02
C SER A 287 -3.19 -18.29 -0.29
N PHE A 288 -2.74 -17.15 -0.81
CA PHE A 288 -1.34 -16.87 -1.08
C PHE A 288 -0.49 -16.89 0.21
N ASP A 289 -1.06 -16.47 1.35
CA ASP A 289 -0.34 -16.42 2.63
C ASP A 289 0.09 -17.80 3.13
N LYS A 290 -0.66 -18.84 2.78
CA LYS A 290 -0.28 -20.23 3.10
C LYS A 290 0.94 -20.68 2.29
N ILE A 291 1.06 -20.21 1.06
CA ILE A 291 2.14 -20.54 0.12
C ILE A 291 3.39 -19.71 0.46
N SER A 292 3.23 -18.41 0.70
CA SER A 292 4.34 -17.50 1.00
C SER A 292 5.12 -17.89 2.26
N LYS A 293 4.43 -18.35 3.32
CA LYS A 293 5.06 -18.85 4.55
C LYS A 293 5.96 -20.07 4.32
N LYS A 294 5.56 -20.99 3.43
CA LYS A 294 6.34 -22.19 3.08
C LYS A 294 7.55 -21.83 2.21
N ILE A 295 7.42 -20.83 1.33
CA ILE A 295 8.49 -20.38 0.42
C ILE A 295 9.56 -19.56 1.16
N CYS A 296 9.20 -18.76 2.18
CA CYS A 296 10.16 -17.96 2.94
C CYS A 296 11.20 -18.77 3.72
N GLN A 297 11.04 -20.10 3.79
CA GLN A 297 11.97 -21.01 4.47
C GLN A 297 13.06 -21.57 3.53
N ASP A 298 12.98 -21.33 2.21
CA ASP A 298 13.96 -21.80 1.22
C ASP A 298 14.73 -20.59 0.62
N PRO A 299 16.05 -20.41 0.86
CA PRO A 299 16.75 -19.16 0.59
C PRO A 299 17.05 -18.84 -0.89
N GLU A 300 16.68 -19.70 -1.84
CA GLU A 300 16.88 -19.41 -3.26
C GLU A 300 15.58 -19.03 -3.95
N ASN A 301 15.61 -17.81 -4.47
CA ASN A 301 14.53 -17.04 -5.06
C ASN A 301 14.04 -17.69 -6.38
N GLN A 302 13.38 -18.85 -6.35
CA GLN A 302 13.10 -19.65 -7.56
C GLN A 302 11.81 -19.28 -8.31
N LEU A 303 10.80 -18.69 -7.64
CA LEU A 303 9.50 -18.35 -8.24
C LEU A 303 9.30 -16.84 -8.41
N GLU A 304 8.50 -16.44 -9.40
CA GLU A 304 8.12 -15.05 -9.66
C GLU A 304 6.60 -14.87 -9.51
N PHE A 305 6.15 -14.09 -8.53
CA PHE A 305 4.73 -13.88 -8.23
C PHE A 305 4.21 -12.57 -8.80
N VAL A 306 3.39 -12.64 -9.83
CA VAL A 306 2.82 -11.47 -10.51
C VAL A 306 1.44 -11.14 -9.94
N ILE A 307 1.23 -9.91 -9.46
CA ILE A 307 -0.02 -9.49 -8.83
C ILE A 307 -1.02 -9.03 -9.88
N LEU A 308 -2.22 -9.60 -9.84
CA LEU A 308 -3.36 -9.25 -10.67
C LEU A 308 -4.48 -8.72 -9.78
N GLU A 309 -4.71 -7.41 -9.84
CA GLU A 309 -5.87 -6.79 -9.18
C GLU A 309 -7.13 -7.09 -9.98
N ILE A 310 -8.18 -7.57 -9.31
CA ILE A 310 -9.48 -7.85 -9.91
C ILE A 310 -10.42 -6.67 -9.61
N PRO A 311 -10.60 -5.71 -10.54
CA PRO A 311 -11.52 -4.60 -10.31
C PRO A 311 -12.95 -5.12 -10.21
N LYS A 312 -13.81 -4.40 -9.49
CA LYS A 312 -15.25 -4.64 -9.50
C LYS A 312 -15.92 -3.65 -10.42
N LEU A 313 -16.66 -4.14 -11.41
CA LEU A 313 -17.43 -3.33 -12.34
C LEU A 313 -18.90 -3.23 -11.92
N MET A 314 -19.63 -2.25 -12.48
CA MET A 314 -21.05 -2.05 -12.15
C MET A 314 -21.96 -3.13 -12.74
N PHE A 315 -21.69 -3.58 -13.97
CA PHE A 315 -22.46 -4.60 -14.66
C PHE A 315 -21.59 -5.82 -14.96
N SER A 316 -21.35 -6.15 -16.23
CA SER A 316 -20.50 -7.29 -16.62
C SER A 316 -19.05 -7.10 -16.16
N GLN A 317 -18.44 -8.15 -15.62
CA GLN A 317 -17.12 -8.15 -15.01
C GLN A 317 -16.04 -8.54 -16.04
N THR A 318 -14.81 -8.09 -15.83
CA THR A 318 -13.69 -8.35 -16.77
C THR A 318 -13.35 -9.85 -16.82
N PRO A 319 -13.44 -10.50 -17.99
CA PRO A 319 -13.02 -11.88 -18.18
C PRO A 319 -11.54 -12.12 -17.83
N ILE A 320 -11.26 -13.21 -17.12
CA ILE A 320 -9.89 -13.64 -16.77
C ILE A 320 -9.53 -14.89 -17.56
N PRO A 321 -8.43 -14.89 -18.33
CA PRO A 321 -8.02 -16.06 -19.11
C PRO A 321 -7.60 -17.20 -18.17
N THR A 322 -8.06 -18.39 -18.52
CA THR A 322 -7.82 -19.64 -17.79
C THR A 322 -6.73 -20.48 -18.45
N TRP A 323 -6.23 -21.48 -17.72
CA TRP A 323 -5.26 -22.44 -18.26
C TRP A 323 -5.80 -23.21 -19.47
N ASP A 324 -7.09 -23.59 -19.45
CA ASP A 324 -7.75 -24.41 -20.46
C ASP A 324 -8.29 -23.60 -21.65
N LYS A 325 -7.68 -22.44 -21.94
CA LYS A 325 -8.02 -21.54 -23.08
C LYS A 325 -9.44 -20.96 -23.05
N GLY A 326 -10.12 -21.04 -21.90
CA GLY A 326 -11.39 -20.36 -21.66
C GLY A 326 -11.22 -19.06 -20.86
N TYR A 327 -12.35 -18.52 -20.40
CA TYR A 327 -12.38 -17.39 -19.48
C TYR A 327 -13.18 -17.71 -18.23
N CYS A 328 -12.87 -17.03 -17.14
CA CYS A 328 -13.57 -17.12 -15.87
C CYS A 328 -13.73 -15.74 -15.22
N ILE A 329 -14.63 -15.64 -14.23
CA ILE A 329 -14.78 -14.51 -13.30
C ILE A 329 -14.97 -15.06 -11.89
N LEU A 330 -14.86 -14.22 -10.86
CA LEU A 330 -15.11 -14.66 -9.48
C LEU A 330 -16.57 -15.15 -9.35
N ALA A 331 -16.80 -16.20 -8.57
CA ALA A 331 -18.14 -16.71 -8.34
C ALA A 331 -19.05 -15.67 -7.65
N ALA A 332 -18.49 -14.89 -6.72
CA ALA A 332 -19.18 -13.75 -6.10
C ALA A 332 -19.53 -12.63 -7.11
N ASP A 333 -18.69 -12.44 -8.12
CA ASP A 333 -18.89 -11.46 -9.19
C ASP A 333 -19.99 -11.92 -10.16
N ALA A 334 -20.06 -13.20 -10.49
CA ALA A 334 -21.18 -13.77 -11.25
C ALA A 334 -22.53 -13.64 -10.50
N LEU A 335 -22.50 -13.84 -9.18
CA LEU A 335 -23.66 -13.58 -8.32
C LEU A 335 -24.03 -12.10 -8.32
N TYR A 336 -23.05 -11.20 -8.25
CA TYR A 336 -23.27 -9.77 -8.32
C TYR A 336 -23.92 -9.36 -9.65
N GLU A 337 -23.43 -9.86 -10.79
CA GLU A 337 -24.05 -9.63 -12.10
C GLU A 337 -25.52 -10.07 -12.15
N LEU A 338 -25.84 -11.25 -11.59
CA LEU A 338 -27.21 -11.75 -11.50
C LEU A 338 -28.09 -10.82 -10.65
N LEU A 339 -27.59 -10.34 -9.52
CA LEU A 339 -28.30 -9.39 -8.66
C LEU A 339 -28.53 -8.05 -9.36
N MET A 340 -27.52 -7.53 -10.07
CA MET A 340 -27.62 -6.29 -10.84
C MET A 340 -28.65 -6.39 -11.96
N ASP A 341 -28.69 -7.51 -12.67
CA ASP A 341 -29.70 -7.76 -13.70
C ASP A 341 -31.11 -7.90 -13.11
N LEU A 342 -31.25 -8.55 -11.95
CA LEU A 342 -32.52 -8.72 -11.25
C LEU A 342 -33.06 -7.39 -10.71
N ILE A 343 -32.20 -6.59 -10.06
CA ILE A 343 -32.56 -5.37 -9.33
C ILE A 343 -32.61 -4.17 -10.27
N VAL A 344 -31.54 -3.88 -11.01
CA VAL A 344 -31.41 -2.65 -11.77
C VAL A 344 -32.05 -2.79 -13.16
N ALA A 345 -31.71 -3.86 -13.88
CA ALA A 345 -32.20 -4.03 -15.26
C ALA A 345 -33.67 -4.45 -15.32
N LYS A 346 -34.08 -5.41 -14.47
CA LYS A 346 -35.43 -5.98 -14.48
C LYS A 346 -36.36 -5.39 -13.42
N LYS A 347 -35.83 -4.62 -12.45
CA LYS A 347 -36.58 -3.89 -11.42
C LYS A 347 -37.64 -4.75 -10.73
N VAL A 348 -37.26 -6.00 -10.44
CA VAL A 348 -38.18 -7.05 -9.98
C VAL A 348 -38.92 -6.66 -8.70
N PHE A 349 -38.32 -5.81 -7.87
CA PHE A 349 -38.89 -5.39 -6.59
C PHE A 349 -39.62 -4.04 -6.62
N HIS A 350 -39.72 -3.38 -7.77
CA HIS A 350 -40.38 -2.07 -7.91
C HIS A 350 -41.90 -2.17 -8.12
N ILE A 351 -42.51 -3.33 -7.84
CA ILE A 351 -43.94 -3.58 -7.94
C ILE A 351 -44.58 -3.37 -6.56
N SER A 352 -45.56 -2.47 -6.48
CA SER A 352 -46.16 -2.05 -5.20
C SER A 352 -47.24 -3.01 -4.65
N GLU A 353 -47.65 -4.02 -5.42
CA GLU A 353 -48.69 -4.99 -5.06
C GLU A 353 -48.10 -6.21 -4.34
N VAL A 354 -48.44 -6.37 -3.05
CA VAL A 354 -47.86 -7.39 -2.16
C VAL A 354 -48.14 -8.82 -2.65
N ASP A 355 -49.38 -9.12 -3.08
CA ASP A 355 -49.78 -10.44 -3.56
C ASP A 355 -49.05 -10.88 -4.84
N ILE A 356 -48.67 -9.92 -5.68
CA ILE A 356 -47.87 -10.17 -6.88
C ILE A 356 -46.42 -10.44 -6.46
N LEU A 357 -45.89 -9.67 -5.52
CA LEU A 357 -44.51 -9.81 -5.08
C LEU A 357 -44.24 -11.16 -4.40
N GLU A 358 -45.19 -11.68 -3.60
CA GLU A 358 -45.05 -13.01 -3.01
C GLU A 358 -44.91 -14.09 -4.10
N LYS A 359 -45.66 -13.98 -5.19
CA LYS A 359 -45.56 -14.88 -6.36
C LYS A 359 -44.22 -14.73 -7.06
N ILE A 360 -43.74 -13.50 -7.24
CA ILE A 360 -42.43 -13.20 -7.83
C ILE A 360 -41.31 -13.82 -6.98
N TRP A 361 -41.36 -13.63 -5.66
CA TRP A 361 -40.36 -14.12 -4.71
C TRP A 361 -40.23 -15.64 -4.72
N ILE A 362 -41.33 -16.38 -4.94
CA ILE A 362 -41.29 -17.83 -5.12
C ILE A 362 -40.41 -18.22 -6.32
N HIS A 363 -40.53 -17.51 -7.45
CA HIS A 363 -39.71 -17.77 -8.63
C HIS A 363 -38.24 -17.37 -8.41
N VAL A 364 -37.99 -16.24 -7.74
CA VAL A 364 -36.63 -15.82 -7.38
C VAL A 364 -35.96 -16.87 -6.48
N LYS A 365 -36.65 -17.37 -5.45
CA LYS A 365 -36.14 -18.45 -4.60
C LYS A 365 -35.80 -19.71 -5.40
N LYS A 366 -36.68 -20.14 -6.30
CA LYS A 366 -36.43 -21.31 -7.16
C LYS A 366 -35.17 -21.16 -8.02
N VAL A 367 -34.90 -19.95 -8.53
CA VAL A 367 -33.66 -19.65 -9.27
C VAL A 367 -32.46 -19.83 -8.36
N PHE A 368 -32.42 -19.19 -7.19
CA PHE A 368 -31.29 -19.33 -6.26
C PHE A 368 -31.13 -20.74 -5.71
N ASP A 369 -32.24 -21.48 -5.51
CA ASP A 369 -32.21 -22.89 -5.14
C ASP A 369 -31.56 -23.76 -6.23
N ALA A 370 -31.87 -23.51 -7.51
CA ALA A 370 -31.23 -24.18 -8.63
C ALA A 370 -29.73 -23.83 -8.78
N LEU A 371 -29.33 -22.64 -8.30
CA LEU A 371 -27.95 -22.15 -8.38
C LEU A 371 -27.06 -22.52 -7.19
N LYS A 372 -27.58 -23.27 -6.20
CA LYS A 372 -26.82 -23.70 -5.01
C LYS A 372 -25.52 -24.43 -5.35
N PHE A 373 -25.47 -25.13 -6.47
CA PHE A 373 -24.26 -25.81 -6.94
C PHE A 373 -23.14 -24.81 -7.31
N TYR A 374 -23.49 -23.66 -7.88
CA TYR A 374 -22.54 -22.62 -8.27
C TYR A 374 -22.15 -21.71 -7.09
N PHE A 375 -23.07 -21.51 -6.16
CA PHE A 375 -22.90 -20.65 -4.98
C PHE A 375 -22.91 -21.47 -3.68
N ASP A 376 -21.96 -22.40 -3.57
CA ASP A 376 -21.83 -23.31 -2.44
C ASP A 376 -21.36 -22.59 -1.17
N SER A 377 -22.25 -22.45 -0.20
CA SER A 377 -21.96 -21.75 1.05
C SER A 377 -20.96 -22.48 1.95
N THR A 378 -20.66 -23.75 1.69
CA THR A 378 -19.69 -24.52 2.49
C THR A 378 -18.22 -24.27 2.08
N SER A 379 -18.00 -23.64 0.92
CA SER A 379 -16.65 -23.39 0.42
C SER A 379 -16.05 -22.13 1.02
N GLU A 380 -15.05 -22.31 1.89
CA GLU A 380 -14.24 -21.21 2.47
C GLU A 380 -13.16 -20.68 1.52
N GLN A 381 -12.97 -21.32 0.36
CA GLN A 381 -12.03 -20.88 -0.67
C GLN A 381 -12.72 -19.97 -1.67
N ILE A 382 -12.01 -18.94 -2.13
CA ILE A 382 -12.49 -18.06 -3.20
C ILE A 382 -12.55 -18.87 -4.49
N ASN A 383 -13.68 -18.87 -5.18
CA ASN A 383 -13.90 -19.69 -6.37
C ASN A 383 -14.05 -18.81 -7.62
N PHE A 384 -13.60 -19.35 -8.75
CA PHE A 384 -13.93 -18.83 -10.07
C PHE A 384 -15.01 -19.68 -10.74
N LEU A 385 -15.81 -19.06 -11.61
CA LEU A 385 -16.74 -19.74 -12.53
C LEU A 385 -16.31 -19.49 -13.96
N HIS A 386 -16.38 -20.51 -14.81
CA HIS A 386 -16.17 -20.31 -16.24
C HIS A 386 -17.29 -19.44 -16.83
N LEU A 387 -16.97 -18.63 -17.84
CA LEU A 387 -17.97 -17.79 -18.49
C LEU A 387 -19.14 -18.59 -19.10
N LYS A 388 -18.90 -19.83 -19.57
CA LYS A 388 -19.97 -20.72 -20.04
C LYS A 388 -21.01 -21.02 -18.96
N ASP A 389 -20.57 -21.13 -17.71
CA ASP A 389 -21.45 -21.36 -16.56
C ASP A 389 -22.19 -20.06 -16.22
N VAL A 390 -21.50 -18.91 -16.26
CA VAL A 390 -22.13 -17.59 -16.08
C VAL A 390 -23.21 -17.34 -17.14
N ASP A 391 -22.95 -17.68 -18.40
CA ASP A 391 -23.92 -17.58 -19.49
C ASP A 391 -25.11 -18.51 -19.28
N ALA A 392 -24.88 -19.73 -18.77
CA ALA A 392 -25.96 -20.65 -18.39
C ALA A 392 -26.82 -20.09 -17.25
N ILE A 393 -26.21 -19.47 -16.24
CA ILE A 393 -26.90 -18.78 -15.14
C ILE A 393 -27.77 -17.64 -15.70
N LYS A 394 -27.20 -16.79 -16.55
CA LYS A 394 -27.91 -15.67 -17.20
C LYS A 394 -29.06 -16.17 -18.08
N ALA A 395 -28.85 -17.24 -18.85
CA ALA A 395 -29.88 -17.83 -19.72
C ALA A 395 -31.04 -18.40 -18.91
N MET A 396 -30.74 -19.11 -17.81
CA MET A 396 -31.76 -19.66 -16.91
C MET A 396 -32.57 -18.53 -16.24
N TRP A 397 -31.91 -17.51 -15.71
CA TRP A 397 -32.58 -16.35 -15.13
C TRP A 397 -33.45 -15.62 -16.16
N LYS A 398 -32.92 -15.38 -17.37
CA LYS A 398 -33.66 -14.79 -18.49
C LYS A 398 -34.91 -15.60 -18.87
N HIS A 399 -34.82 -16.93 -18.86
CA HIS A 399 -35.97 -17.80 -19.10
C HIS A 399 -37.03 -17.61 -18.01
N VAL A 400 -36.64 -17.68 -16.74
CA VAL A 400 -37.58 -17.49 -15.61
C VAL A 400 -38.24 -16.12 -15.67
N TYR A 401 -37.46 -15.07 -15.94
CA TYR A 401 -37.99 -13.72 -16.08
C TYR A 401 -39.01 -13.63 -17.22
N ASN A 402 -38.68 -14.09 -18.42
CA ASN A 402 -39.56 -13.98 -19.58
C ASN A 402 -40.86 -14.79 -19.41
N THR A 403 -40.78 -15.99 -18.84
CA THR A 403 -41.93 -16.90 -18.71
C THR A 403 -42.84 -16.51 -17.54
N HIS A 404 -42.30 -16.03 -16.43
CA HIS A 404 -43.05 -15.87 -15.18
C HIS A 404 -43.17 -14.42 -14.69
N LEU A 405 -42.19 -13.56 -14.98
CA LEU A 405 -42.07 -12.25 -14.33
C LEU A 405 -42.36 -11.07 -15.27
N LYS A 406 -41.98 -11.16 -16.55
CA LYS A 406 -42.07 -10.06 -17.53
C LYS A 406 -43.47 -9.46 -17.67
N ARG A 407 -44.52 -10.27 -17.48
CA ARG A 407 -45.92 -9.82 -17.52
C ARG A 407 -46.25 -8.73 -16.49
N TYR A 408 -45.47 -8.62 -15.41
CA TYR A 408 -45.66 -7.63 -14.35
C TYR A 408 -44.84 -6.35 -14.57
N TYR A 409 -43.94 -6.34 -15.56
CA TYR A 409 -43.07 -5.19 -15.85
C TYR A 409 -43.84 -3.89 -16.14
N PRO A 410 -45.02 -3.87 -16.81
CA PRO A 410 -45.78 -2.63 -17.01
C PRO A 410 -46.20 -1.91 -15.71
N ASN A 411 -46.19 -2.61 -14.57
CA ASN A 411 -46.57 -2.05 -13.27
C ASN A 411 -45.34 -1.54 -12.46
N VAL A 412 -44.15 -1.52 -13.07
CA VAL A 412 -42.90 -1.11 -12.42
C VAL A 412 -42.86 0.41 -12.23
N LYS A 413 -42.54 0.83 -11.00
CA LYS A 413 -42.24 2.23 -10.72
C LYS A 413 -40.84 2.59 -11.23
N HIS A 414 -40.78 3.60 -12.08
CA HIS A 414 -39.52 4.18 -12.54
C HIS A 414 -39.09 5.31 -11.60
N PHE A 415 -37.78 5.38 -11.38
CA PHE A 415 -37.16 6.53 -10.72
C PHE A 415 -37.43 7.79 -11.55
N LYS A 416 -37.97 8.84 -10.93
CA LYS A 416 -38.21 10.13 -11.57
C LYS A 416 -37.03 11.04 -11.25
N LYS A 417 -36.51 11.75 -12.24
CA LYS A 417 -35.41 12.70 -12.04
C LYS A 417 -35.84 13.80 -11.04
N PRO A 418 -35.23 13.88 -9.85
CA PRO A 418 -35.55 14.93 -8.88
C PRO A 418 -34.98 16.28 -9.32
N SER A 419 -35.57 17.37 -8.83
CA SER A 419 -35.04 18.73 -9.01
C SER A 419 -33.87 19.06 -8.09
N GLN A 420 -33.71 18.30 -7.01
CA GLN A 420 -32.64 18.44 -6.02
C GLN A 420 -31.32 17.87 -6.54
N THR A 421 -30.22 18.50 -6.14
CA THR A 421 -28.86 18.13 -6.56
C THR A 421 -28.09 17.31 -5.52
N ALA A 422 -28.54 17.28 -4.26
CA ALA A 422 -27.93 16.51 -3.18
C ALA A 422 -28.98 15.92 -2.21
N PHE A 423 -28.71 14.73 -1.66
CA PHE A 423 -29.68 13.93 -0.91
C PHE A 423 -29.17 13.51 0.47
N SER A 424 -29.86 13.96 1.52
CA SER A 424 -29.63 13.48 2.89
C SER A 424 -30.11 12.04 3.08
N LEU A 425 -29.88 11.45 4.26
CA LEU A 425 -30.48 10.16 4.62
C LEU A 425 -32.01 10.20 4.49
N ALA A 426 -32.64 11.32 4.83
CA ALA A 426 -34.08 11.50 4.65
C ALA A 426 -34.47 11.46 3.16
N GLY A 427 -33.65 12.04 2.28
CA GLY A 427 -33.84 11.97 0.83
C GLY A 427 -33.74 10.55 0.27
N LEU A 428 -32.81 9.72 0.79
CA LEU A 428 -32.75 8.29 0.45
C LEU A 428 -34.03 7.56 0.90
N VAL A 429 -34.47 7.79 2.14
CA VAL A 429 -35.69 7.18 2.70
C VAL A 429 -36.92 7.55 1.87
N GLU A 430 -37.13 8.84 1.60
CA GLU A 430 -38.25 9.32 0.78
C GLU A 430 -38.22 8.69 -0.63
N THR A 431 -37.03 8.55 -1.21
CA THR A 431 -36.88 7.93 -2.53
C THR A 431 -37.28 6.45 -2.51
N LEU A 432 -36.81 5.68 -1.51
CA LEU A 432 -37.20 4.28 -1.31
C LEU A 432 -38.72 4.13 -1.15
N GLU A 433 -39.36 5.03 -0.39
CA GLU A 433 -40.81 5.07 -0.22
C GLU A 433 -41.55 5.39 -1.52
N SER A 434 -41.08 6.39 -2.27
CA SER A 434 -41.68 6.80 -3.55
C SER A 434 -41.67 5.66 -4.58
N LEU A 435 -40.57 4.90 -4.63
CA LEU A 435 -40.40 3.70 -5.44
C LEU A 435 -41.23 2.51 -4.93
N GLY A 436 -41.87 2.63 -3.77
CA GLY A 436 -42.68 1.57 -3.15
C GLY A 436 -41.85 0.45 -2.53
N LEU A 437 -40.55 0.65 -2.34
CA LEU A 437 -39.63 -0.41 -1.89
C LEU A 437 -39.86 -0.82 -0.44
N GLU A 438 -40.39 0.04 0.44
CA GLU A 438 -40.77 -0.42 1.79
C GLU A 438 -41.99 -1.34 1.79
N LYS A 439 -42.90 -1.16 0.82
CA LYS A 439 -44.06 -2.04 0.66
C LYS A 439 -43.65 -3.38 0.08
N SER A 440 -42.80 -3.36 -0.94
CA SER A 440 -42.35 -4.60 -1.58
C SER A 440 -41.25 -5.30 -0.76
N CYS A 441 -40.20 -4.58 -0.39
CA CYS A 441 -39.09 -5.06 0.41
C CYS A 441 -39.26 -4.67 1.89
N LYS A 442 -40.29 -5.21 2.55
CA LYS A 442 -40.59 -4.88 3.97
C LYS A 442 -39.34 -4.89 4.86
N GLY A 443 -39.10 -3.77 5.55
CA GLY A 443 -37.96 -3.55 6.43
C GLY A 443 -36.69 -3.05 5.73
N ILE A 444 -36.73 -2.71 4.43
CA ILE A 444 -35.57 -2.19 3.70
C ILE A 444 -35.11 -0.85 4.27
N ILE A 445 -36.05 0.04 4.63
CA ILE A 445 -35.74 1.36 5.19
C ILE A 445 -35.14 1.20 6.59
N THR A 446 -35.85 0.48 7.46
CA THR A 446 -35.48 0.36 8.88
C THR A 446 -34.17 -0.40 9.09
N LYS A 447 -33.83 -1.36 8.23
CA LYS A 447 -32.63 -2.19 8.38
C LYS A 447 -31.44 -1.75 7.56
N TYR A 448 -31.64 -1.22 6.34
CA TYR A 448 -30.54 -1.04 5.39
C TYR A 448 -30.29 0.41 4.97
N ALA A 449 -31.30 1.29 4.97
CA ALA A 449 -31.11 2.65 4.47
C ALA A 449 -30.01 3.41 5.22
N LYS A 450 -30.04 3.43 6.56
CA LYS A 450 -29.02 4.13 7.37
C LYS A 450 -27.62 3.50 7.23
N PRO A 451 -27.43 2.18 7.40
CA PRO A 451 -26.10 1.58 7.24
C PRO A 451 -25.53 1.72 5.82
N VAL A 452 -26.36 1.60 4.78
CA VAL A 452 -25.92 1.80 3.39
C VAL A 452 -25.56 3.26 3.14
N TYR A 453 -26.35 4.21 3.64
CA TYR A 453 -26.03 5.64 3.53
C TYR A 453 -24.65 5.95 4.14
N MET A 454 -24.34 5.35 5.30
CA MET A 454 -23.05 5.49 5.96
C MET A 454 -21.87 4.87 5.20
N GLN A 455 -22.09 4.05 4.17
CA GLN A 455 -21.03 3.50 3.31
C GLN A 455 -20.51 4.51 2.27
N PHE A 456 -21.24 5.60 2.03
CA PHE A 456 -20.81 6.63 1.10
C PHE A 456 -20.02 7.68 1.89
N GLU A 457 -18.73 7.81 1.59
CA GLU A 457 -17.89 8.90 2.10
C GLU A 457 -18.32 10.20 1.41
N THR A 458 -19.35 10.89 1.90
CA THR A 458 -19.74 12.18 1.33
C THR A 458 -18.68 13.22 1.66
N GLU A 459 -17.88 13.60 0.66
CA GLU A 459 -16.88 14.68 0.71
C GLU A 459 -17.48 16.08 0.87
N THR A 460 -18.81 16.20 0.82
CA THR A 460 -19.55 17.45 0.93
C THR A 460 -20.52 17.41 2.11
N GLU A 461 -20.73 18.55 2.77
CA GLU A 461 -21.79 18.74 3.78
C GLU A 461 -23.21 18.57 3.20
N ASP A 462 -23.33 18.47 1.87
CA ASP A 462 -24.59 18.57 1.10
C ASP A 462 -25.35 17.23 0.93
N GLY A 463 -24.73 16.06 1.19
CA GLY A 463 -25.35 14.73 1.05
C GLY A 463 -24.96 13.97 -0.24
N LEU A 464 -25.67 12.87 -0.56
CA LEU A 464 -25.37 12.03 -1.73
C LEU A 464 -25.65 12.77 -3.04
N SER A 465 -24.81 12.59 -4.06
CA SER A 465 -25.15 12.97 -5.43
C SER A 465 -26.28 12.09 -6.00
N LEU A 466 -26.87 12.48 -7.13
CA LEU A 466 -27.89 11.66 -7.82
C LEU A 466 -27.37 10.27 -8.22
N SER A 467 -26.11 10.16 -8.66
CA SER A 467 -25.50 8.87 -9.00
C SER A 467 -25.28 8.01 -7.77
N GLN A 468 -24.78 8.59 -6.69
CA GLN A 468 -24.61 7.91 -5.41
C GLN A 468 -25.96 7.47 -4.82
N LEU A 469 -27.02 8.26 -4.97
CA LEU A 469 -28.38 7.89 -4.56
C LEU A 469 -28.85 6.62 -5.29
N HIS A 470 -28.66 6.53 -6.61
CA HIS A 470 -28.99 5.31 -7.36
C HIS A 470 -28.20 4.08 -6.89
N VAL A 471 -26.91 4.25 -6.63
CA VAL A 471 -26.07 3.17 -6.09
C VAL A 471 -26.52 2.78 -4.68
N ALA A 472 -26.92 3.75 -3.84
CA ALA A 472 -27.41 3.50 -2.48
C ALA A 472 -28.72 2.70 -2.48
N ILE A 473 -29.66 3.04 -3.36
CA ILE A 473 -30.91 2.28 -3.54
C ILE A 473 -30.60 0.83 -3.93
N THR A 474 -29.73 0.66 -4.93
CA THR A 474 -29.30 -0.67 -5.40
C THR A 474 -28.65 -1.48 -4.27
N ARG A 475 -27.77 -0.87 -3.47
CA ARG A 475 -27.13 -1.52 -2.31
C ARG A 475 -28.15 -1.91 -1.24
N CYS A 476 -29.18 -1.10 -0.99
CA CYS A 476 -30.25 -1.44 -0.06
C CYS A 476 -31.01 -2.69 -0.52
N GLU A 477 -31.35 -2.77 -1.81
CA GLU A 477 -32.05 -3.91 -2.39
C GLU A 477 -31.19 -5.18 -2.38
N ILE A 478 -29.89 -5.08 -2.73
CA ILE A 478 -28.94 -6.19 -2.63
C ILE A 478 -28.89 -6.73 -1.19
N ASN A 479 -28.72 -5.84 -0.21
CA ASN A 479 -28.68 -6.24 1.20
C ASN A 479 -30.00 -6.87 1.66
N TRP A 480 -31.14 -6.40 1.14
CA TRP A 480 -32.43 -7.01 1.43
C TRP A 480 -32.56 -8.42 0.85
N VAL A 481 -32.20 -8.64 -0.41
CA VAL A 481 -32.23 -9.97 -1.05
C VAL A 481 -31.30 -10.94 -0.32
N VAL A 482 -30.05 -10.53 -0.08
CA VAL A 482 -29.04 -11.34 0.61
C VAL A 482 -29.48 -11.65 2.04
N GLY A 483 -30.03 -10.67 2.77
CA GLY A 483 -30.54 -10.87 4.13
C GLY A 483 -31.75 -11.82 4.22
N LYS A 484 -32.48 -12.03 3.11
CA LYS A 484 -33.55 -13.04 3.01
C LYS A 484 -33.04 -14.43 2.60
N MET A 485 -31.77 -14.56 2.24
CA MET A 485 -31.15 -15.80 1.74
C MET A 485 -29.88 -16.13 2.52
N PRO A 486 -29.99 -16.75 3.72
CA PRO A 486 -28.85 -16.99 4.61
C PRO A 486 -27.68 -17.73 3.95
N LYS A 487 -27.95 -18.75 3.12
CA LYS A 487 -26.90 -19.49 2.40
C LYS A 487 -26.13 -18.64 1.40
N ILE A 488 -26.81 -17.72 0.71
CA ILE A 488 -26.14 -16.79 -0.21
C ILE A 488 -25.32 -15.77 0.58
N SER A 489 -25.83 -15.29 1.72
CA SER A 489 -25.08 -14.42 2.61
C SER A 489 -23.82 -15.09 3.15
N GLU A 490 -23.92 -16.35 3.58
CA GLU A 490 -22.81 -17.17 4.05
C GLU A 490 -21.80 -17.44 2.94
N PHE A 491 -22.26 -17.76 1.72
CA PHE A 491 -21.42 -17.87 0.55
C PHE A 491 -20.61 -16.58 0.31
N ILE A 492 -21.25 -15.40 0.26
CA ILE A 492 -20.55 -14.12 0.06
C ILE A 492 -19.47 -13.89 1.12
N HIS A 493 -19.76 -14.22 2.38
CA HIS A 493 -18.80 -14.11 3.48
C HIS A 493 -17.61 -15.06 3.31
N ASN A 494 -17.88 -16.32 2.97
CA ASN A 494 -16.85 -17.34 2.77
C ASN A 494 -15.99 -17.05 1.53
N GLN A 495 -16.57 -16.42 0.50
CA GLN A 495 -15.84 -15.88 -0.66
C GLN A 495 -15.12 -14.55 -0.38
N LYS A 496 -15.05 -14.09 0.88
CA LYS A 496 -14.41 -12.83 1.31
C LYS A 496 -14.90 -11.59 0.57
N SER A 497 -16.14 -11.61 0.08
CA SER A 497 -16.69 -10.60 -0.82
C SER A 497 -17.71 -9.66 -0.15
N CYS A 498 -17.77 -9.63 1.19
CA CYS A 498 -18.69 -8.75 1.92
C CYS A 498 -18.42 -7.26 1.64
N ASN A 499 -17.15 -6.84 1.67
CA ASN A 499 -16.76 -5.46 1.37
C ASN A 499 -16.97 -5.17 -0.12
N ARG A 500 -16.43 -6.01 -1.00
CA ARG A 500 -16.68 -6.00 -2.45
C ARG A 500 -18.14 -5.82 -2.82
N MET A 501 -19.08 -6.51 -2.17
CA MET A 501 -20.53 -6.43 -2.45
C MET A 501 -21.30 -5.43 -1.58
N ASN A 502 -20.63 -4.72 -0.66
CA ASN A 502 -21.20 -3.75 0.26
C ASN A 502 -22.27 -4.32 1.24
N ILE A 503 -22.01 -5.50 1.82
CA ILE A 503 -22.94 -6.21 2.71
C ILE A 503 -22.83 -5.72 4.17
N VAL A 504 -23.89 -5.09 4.67
CA VAL A 504 -23.95 -4.39 5.97
C VAL A 504 -23.70 -5.29 7.19
N GLY A 505 -24.16 -6.55 7.17
CA GLY A 505 -24.13 -7.43 8.35
C GLY A 505 -22.76 -8.05 8.68
N TYR A 506 -21.77 -7.94 7.79
CA TYR A 506 -20.47 -8.61 7.89
C TYR A 506 -19.28 -7.64 7.73
N MET A 507 -19.54 -6.34 7.63
CA MET A 507 -18.49 -5.32 7.56
C MET A 507 -17.83 -5.17 8.94
N THR A 508 -16.68 -5.81 9.12
CA THR A 508 -15.71 -5.39 10.14
C THR A 508 -14.94 -4.19 9.58
N SER A 509 -15.18 -3.03 10.19
CA SER A 509 -14.65 -1.69 9.85
C SER A 509 -15.11 -1.05 8.54
N PRO A 510 -15.27 0.29 8.50
CA PRO A 510 -15.50 1.05 7.26
C PRO A 510 -14.37 0.82 6.25
N THR A 511 -14.72 0.90 4.98
CA THR A 511 -13.81 0.97 3.82
C THR A 511 -12.58 1.85 4.11
N PRO A 512 -11.36 1.47 3.68
CA PRO A 512 -10.27 2.42 3.62
C PRO A 512 -10.61 3.50 2.59
N PRO A 513 -10.38 4.79 2.89
CA PRO A 513 -10.55 5.87 1.92
C PRO A 513 -9.60 5.69 0.72
N SER A 514 -9.90 6.41 -0.38
CA SER A 514 -8.98 6.75 -1.48
C SER A 514 -7.52 6.83 -1.00
N PRO A 515 -6.52 6.35 -1.77
CA PRO A 515 -5.17 6.12 -1.28
C PRO A 515 -4.68 7.32 -0.48
N ALA A 516 -4.68 7.10 0.84
CA ALA A 516 -4.11 7.96 1.84
C ALA A 516 -2.84 8.58 1.26
N SER A 517 -2.75 9.91 1.26
CA SER A 517 -1.47 10.57 1.04
C SER A 517 -0.41 9.86 1.90
N LYS A 518 0.86 9.82 1.48
CA LYS A 518 1.93 9.18 2.26
C LYS A 518 1.85 9.61 3.75
N PHE A 519 1.50 10.86 3.98
CA PHE A 519 1.18 11.44 5.27
C PHE A 519 -0.02 10.81 5.99
N ASP A 520 -1.20 10.69 5.36
CA ASP A 520 -2.36 10.06 5.99
C ASP A 520 -2.06 8.61 6.40
N LYS A 521 -1.27 7.89 5.58
CA LYS A 521 -0.78 6.56 5.94
C LYS A 521 0.13 6.59 7.18
N GLU A 522 1.08 7.53 7.26
CA GLU A 522 1.99 7.69 8.40
C GLU A 522 1.22 8.05 9.68
N VAL A 523 0.31 9.03 9.61
CA VAL A 523 -0.55 9.43 10.73
C VAL A 523 -1.43 8.27 11.20
N ARG A 524 -2.12 7.57 10.30
CA ARG A 524 -2.98 6.42 10.65
C ARG A 524 -2.19 5.19 11.09
N THR A 525 -0.91 5.12 10.75
CA THR A 525 -0.02 4.09 11.28
C THR A 525 0.45 4.45 12.68
N TYR A 526 0.76 5.72 12.97
CA TYR A 526 1.24 6.15 14.29
C TYR A 526 0.10 6.28 15.32
N VAL A 527 -0.98 6.98 14.96
CA VAL A 527 -2.12 7.27 15.83
C VAL A 527 -3.15 6.13 15.74
N PRO A 528 -3.66 5.59 16.88
CA PRO A 528 -4.70 4.58 16.86
C PRO A 528 -5.96 5.07 16.12
N LYS A 529 -6.51 4.23 15.25
CA LYS A 529 -7.65 4.61 14.39
C LYS A 529 -8.90 5.02 15.17
N GLU A 530 -9.09 4.49 16.38
CA GLU A 530 -10.22 4.81 17.26
C GLU A 530 -10.15 6.21 17.88
N LEU A 531 -8.96 6.82 17.88
CA LEU A 531 -8.72 8.17 18.41
C LEU A 531 -8.81 9.25 17.33
N ILE A 532 -8.65 8.86 16.07
CA ILE A 532 -8.87 9.72 14.91
C ILE A 532 -10.37 9.85 14.71
N SER A 533 -10.85 11.08 14.59
CA SER A 533 -12.24 11.34 14.29
C SER A 533 -12.63 10.63 12.98
N PRO A 534 -13.75 9.87 12.94
CA PRO A 534 -14.22 9.24 11.71
C PRO A 534 -14.49 10.23 10.57
N THR A 535 -14.70 11.50 10.90
CA THR A 535 -14.92 12.58 9.92
C THR A 535 -13.64 13.29 9.52
N TRP A 536 -12.52 13.07 10.21
CA TRP A 536 -11.26 13.73 9.88
C TRP A 536 -10.63 13.13 8.61
N LYS A 537 -10.38 14.00 7.63
CA LYS A 537 -9.70 13.69 6.37
C LYS A 537 -8.46 14.57 6.22
N CYS A 538 -7.38 14.00 5.69
CA CYS A 538 -6.21 14.77 5.28
C CYS A 538 -6.49 15.47 3.95
N LEU A 539 -6.53 16.81 3.93
CA LEU A 539 -6.99 17.62 2.78
C LEU A 539 -5.88 18.41 2.07
N GLY A 540 -4.59 18.11 2.28
CA GLY A 540 -3.50 18.83 1.62
C GLY A 540 -2.10 18.32 1.98
N GLU A 541 -1.07 18.97 1.40
CA GLU A 541 0.34 18.56 1.54
C GLU A 541 1.09 19.24 2.71
N ASP A 542 0.54 20.30 3.33
CA ASP A 542 1.19 20.97 4.47
C ASP A 542 1.02 20.15 5.76
N PHE A 543 2.11 19.45 6.13
CA PHE A 543 2.18 18.48 7.23
C PHE A 543 1.60 19.02 8.54
N SER A 544 2.03 20.20 8.99
CA SER A 544 1.64 20.69 10.32
C SER A 544 0.30 21.43 10.31
N VAL A 545 -0.18 21.91 9.15
CA VAL A 545 -1.59 22.35 9.02
C VAL A 545 -2.54 21.17 9.20
N GLN A 546 -2.22 20.01 8.62
CA GLN A 546 -3.06 18.81 8.75
C GLN A 546 -3.05 18.24 10.17
N LEU A 547 -1.89 18.19 10.84
CA LEU A 547 -1.83 17.77 12.25
C LEU A 547 -2.57 18.72 13.17
N LYS A 548 -2.53 20.03 12.90
CA LYS A 548 -3.32 20.99 13.67
C LYS A 548 -4.82 20.78 13.46
N SER A 549 -5.26 20.59 12.22
CA SER A 549 -6.65 20.20 11.90
C SER A 549 -7.08 18.94 12.65
N LEU A 550 -6.21 17.93 12.74
CA LEU A 550 -6.46 16.69 13.48
C LEU A 550 -6.69 16.92 14.98
N LEU A 551 -5.95 17.85 15.59
CA LEU A 551 -6.07 18.18 17.02
C LEU A 551 -7.22 19.16 17.32
N ASP A 552 -7.56 20.00 16.34
CA ASP A 552 -8.65 20.97 16.45
C ASP A 552 -10.04 20.34 16.19
N ASP A 553 -10.10 19.17 15.55
CA ASP A 553 -11.33 18.41 15.33
C ASP A 553 -12.04 18.11 16.68
N GLU A 554 -13.27 18.60 16.81
CA GLU A 554 -14.06 18.53 18.06
C GLU A 554 -14.46 17.09 18.45
N GLN A 555 -14.44 16.15 17.49
CA GLN A 555 -14.70 14.73 17.71
C GLN A 555 -13.42 13.92 17.91
N SER A 556 -12.24 14.50 17.68
CA SER A 556 -10.96 13.84 17.96
C SER A 556 -10.80 13.57 19.46
N GLN A 557 -10.30 12.39 19.80
CA GLN A 557 -10.02 12.02 21.19
C GLN A 557 -8.55 12.29 21.56
N LEU A 558 -7.90 13.23 20.89
CA LEU A 558 -6.45 13.47 20.94
C LEU A 558 -6.03 14.51 21.99
N GLY A 559 -6.84 14.72 23.03
CA GLY A 559 -6.52 15.65 24.13
C GLY A 559 -5.25 15.31 24.92
N MET A 560 -4.69 14.10 24.76
CA MET A 560 -3.38 13.69 25.28
C MET A 560 -2.21 14.03 24.36
N VAL A 561 -2.42 14.77 23.27
CA VAL A 561 -1.34 15.29 22.42
C VAL A 561 -1.06 16.74 22.82
N GLU A 562 0.20 17.05 23.12
CA GLU A 562 0.61 18.37 23.61
C GLU A 562 0.42 19.49 22.57
N SER A 563 0.82 19.25 21.32
CA SER A 563 0.67 20.19 20.20
C SER A 563 0.86 19.48 18.86
N ALA A 564 0.50 20.15 17.76
CA ALA A 564 0.72 19.64 16.41
C ALA A 564 2.21 19.43 16.11
N ASP A 565 3.05 20.40 16.50
CA ASP A 565 4.50 20.32 16.35
C ASP A 565 5.07 19.13 17.14
N ARG A 566 4.51 18.86 18.31
CA ARG A 566 4.92 17.72 19.13
C ARG A 566 4.53 16.38 18.50
N LEU A 567 3.34 16.32 17.91
CA LEU A 567 2.89 15.13 17.18
C LEU A 567 3.73 14.90 15.91
N GLU A 568 4.11 15.97 15.22
CA GLU A 568 5.05 15.92 14.09
C GLU A 568 6.39 15.34 14.53
N ASP A 569 6.97 15.85 15.63
CA ASP A 569 8.21 15.32 16.20
C ASP A 569 8.12 13.81 16.48
N ASP A 570 7.04 13.37 17.13
CA ASP A 570 6.82 11.98 17.49
C ASP A 570 6.67 11.07 16.24
N ILE A 571 5.91 11.52 15.22
CA ILE A 571 5.71 10.80 13.94
C ILE A 571 7.04 10.73 13.16
N CYS A 572 7.75 11.84 13.02
CA CYS A 572 9.03 11.88 12.32
C CYS A 572 10.08 10.98 12.99
N CYS A 573 10.10 10.94 14.33
CA CYS A 573 10.99 10.03 15.08
C CYS A 573 10.63 8.55 14.93
N TYR A 574 9.37 8.23 14.63
CA TYR A 574 8.91 6.85 14.45
C TYR A 574 9.19 6.31 13.04
N PHE A 575 9.00 7.14 12.00
CA PHE A 575 9.20 6.78 10.59
C PHE A 575 10.54 7.16 9.99
N ASP A 576 11.38 7.85 10.77
CA ASP A 576 12.69 8.30 10.34
C ASP A 576 12.62 9.33 9.18
N LEU A 577 11.74 10.32 9.35
CA LEU A 577 11.41 11.32 8.32
C LEU A 577 12.17 12.65 8.51
N ILE A 578 12.37 13.37 7.39
CA ILE A 578 12.91 14.73 7.37
C ILE A 578 11.81 15.73 7.77
N ARG A 579 12.12 16.66 8.68
CA ARG A 579 11.20 17.69 9.17
C ARG A 579 10.89 18.73 8.08
N SER A 580 9.61 19.05 7.86
CA SER A 580 9.21 20.02 6.82
C SER A 580 9.13 21.47 7.29
N LYS A 581 8.88 21.74 8.58
CA LYS A 581 8.48 23.08 9.07
C LYS A 581 9.55 23.97 9.69
N PHE A 582 10.82 23.58 9.68
CA PHE A 582 11.88 24.58 9.87
C PHE A 582 12.19 25.17 8.51
N GLU A 583 12.27 26.51 8.41
CA GLU A 583 12.78 27.27 7.25
C GLU A 583 14.20 26.86 6.79
N ASP A 584 14.73 25.81 7.40
CA ASP A 584 15.96 25.13 7.10
C ASP A 584 15.66 23.61 7.22
N PRO A 585 15.30 22.90 6.12
CA PRO A 585 15.15 21.43 6.08
C PRO A 585 16.42 20.68 6.55
N ILE A 586 17.48 21.45 6.76
CA ILE A 586 18.86 21.07 7.03
C ILE A 586 19.19 21.06 8.54
N LYS A 587 18.46 21.78 9.39
CA LYS A 587 18.97 22.09 10.75
C LYS A 587 18.83 20.99 11.80
N LYS A 588 18.03 19.94 11.60
CA LYS A 588 17.97 18.78 12.51
C LYS A 588 17.66 17.50 11.73
N LEU A 589 18.71 16.77 11.35
CA LEU A 589 18.58 15.34 11.07
C LEU A 589 18.04 14.64 12.34
N PRO A 590 17.21 13.59 12.22
CA PRO A 590 16.55 12.97 13.37
C PRO A 590 17.49 12.36 14.43
N TYR A 591 18.81 12.28 14.19
CA TYR A 591 19.76 11.61 15.07
C TYR A 591 21.08 12.37 15.29
N ASP A 592 21.03 13.39 16.14
CA ASP A 592 22.22 13.97 16.78
C ASP A 592 22.63 13.13 18.00
N TYR A 593 22.88 11.83 17.85
CA TYR A 593 23.49 11.07 18.95
C TYR A 593 24.91 11.58 19.17
N LYS A 594 25.35 11.59 20.42
CA LYS A 594 26.71 11.98 20.75
C LYS A 594 27.42 10.87 21.51
N ASN A 595 28.71 10.72 21.21
CA ASN A 595 29.57 9.89 22.04
C ASN A 595 29.95 10.65 23.33
N ALA A 596 30.69 9.97 24.22
CA ALA A 596 31.18 10.57 25.46
C ALA A 596 32.09 11.83 25.27
N ASP A 597 32.63 12.04 24.07
CA ASP A 597 33.44 13.23 23.71
C ASP A 597 32.59 14.32 23.02
N GLU A 598 31.26 14.25 23.08
CA GLU A 598 30.33 15.16 22.40
C GLU A 598 30.42 15.13 20.86
N LYS A 599 31.04 14.10 20.27
CA LYS A 599 31.13 13.93 18.81
C LYS A 599 29.83 13.35 18.24
N PRO A 600 29.35 13.86 17.10
CA PRO A 600 28.13 13.38 16.48
C PRO A 600 28.28 11.94 15.99
N CYS A 601 27.21 11.17 16.15
CA CYS A 601 27.12 9.76 15.80
C CYS A 601 25.83 9.51 15.02
N ILE A 602 25.92 8.78 13.91
CA ILE A 602 24.77 8.46 13.06
C ILE A 602 24.75 6.95 12.79
N TYR A 603 23.58 6.39 12.45
CA TYR A 603 23.58 5.04 11.87
C TYR A 603 24.17 5.12 10.47
N LYS A 604 24.95 4.11 10.10
CA LYS A 604 25.57 4.05 8.77
C LYS A 604 24.50 3.94 7.67
N ASN A 605 23.37 3.29 7.96
CA ASN A 605 22.22 3.26 7.06
C ASN A 605 21.56 4.63 6.84
N ASP A 606 21.65 5.55 7.81
CA ASP A 606 21.10 6.91 7.68
C ASP A 606 21.88 7.75 6.68
N MET A 607 23.08 7.30 6.27
CA MET A 607 23.81 7.94 5.17
C MET A 607 23.00 7.94 3.85
N TYR A 608 21.98 7.08 3.71
CA TYR A 608 21.00 7.16 2.62
C TYR A 608 20.36 8.55 2.49
N MET A 609 20.18 9.27 3.60
CA MET A 609 19.62 10.62 3.59
C MET A 609 20.45 11.59 2.73
N MET A 610 21.77 11.39 2.64
CA MET A 610 22.66 12.15 1.74
C MET A 610 22.40 11.84 0.26
N PHE A 611 21.95 10.63 -0.07
CA PHE A 611 21.53 10.24 -1.41
C PHE A 611 20.14 10.76 -1.76
N ASN A 612 19.32 11.04 -0.74
CA ASN A 612 18.01 11.67 -0.86
C ASN A 612 18.06 13.20 -1.05
N ALA A 613 19.24 13.78 -1.29
CA ALA A 613 19.44 15.20 -1.63
C ALA A 613 18.72 15.66 -2.93
N ILE A 614 17.98 14.77 -3.59
CA ILE A 614 17.05 15.03 -4.70
C ILE A 614 16.13 16.23 -4.44
N PHE A 615 15.73 16.46 -3.19
CA PHE A 615 14.90 17.62 -2.82
C PHE A 615 15.59 18.97 -3.04
N CYS A 616 16.92 18.96 -3.20
CA CYS A 616 17.75 20.11 -3.54
C CYS A 616 18.20 20.07 -5.01
N CYS A 617 17.64 19.20 -5.85
CA CYS A 617 17.97 19.15 -7.27
C CYS A 617 17.41 20.40 -7.96
N PRO A 618 18.25 21.28 -8.51
CA PRO A 618 17.80 22.58 -9.02
C PRO A 618 17.16 22.48 -10.41
N PHE A 619 17.11 21.28 -11.02
CA PHE A 619 16.65 21.11 -12.38
C PHE A 619 15.12 20.98 -12.43
N PRO A 620 14.41 21.88 -13.14
CA PRO A 620 12.96 21.82 -13.24
C PRO A 620 12.47 20.71 -14.18
N ASN A 621 13.37 20.07 -14.95
CA ASN A 621 13.03 19.01 -15.90
C ASN A 621 12.68 17.70 -15.14
N PRO A 622 11.40 17.24 -15.15
CA PRO A 622 10.96 16.08 -14.37
C PRO A 622 11.73 14.79 -14.71
N TRP A 623 12.14 14.63 -15.98
CA TRP A 623 12.92 13.47 -16.43
C TRP A 623 14.33 13.46 -15.82
N VAL A 624 15.04 14.60 -15.85
CA VAL A 624 16.38 14.71 -15.28
C VAL A 624 16.32 14.41 -13.78
N LEU A 625 15.29 14.94 -13.10
CA LEU A 625 15.05 14.68 -11.70
C LEU A 625 14.87 13.18 -11.44
N ASP A 626 14.00 12.49 -12.19
CA ASP A 626 13.75 11.05 -12.02
C ASP A 626 14.98 10.18 -12.31
N ALA A 627 15.74 10.51 -13.37
CA ALA A 627 16.99 9.85 -13.70
C ALA A 627 17.99 9.94 -12.53
N VAL A 628 18.14 11.15 -11.97
CA VAL A 628 18.96 11.39 -10.78
C VAL A 628 18.47 10.54 -9.60
N LYS A 629 17.16 10.47 -9.32
CA LYS A 629 16.63 9.65 -8.21
C LYS A 629 16.98 8.18 -8.36
N MET A 630 16.80 7.65 -9.57
CA MET A 630 17.04 6.23 -9.85
C MET A 630 18.53 5.88 -9.71
N ILE A 631 19.42 6.71 -10.26
CA ILE A 631 20.86 6.46 -10.20
C ILE A 631 21.37 6.57 -8.75
N LEU A 632 20.94 7.58 -7.98
CA LEU A 632 21.34 7.72 -6.58
C LEU A 632 20.82 6.57 -5.72
N ASN A 633 19.59 6.10 -5.93
CA ASN A 633 19.06 4.91 -5.26
C ASN A 633 19.84 3.63 -5.62
N ALA A 634 20.26 3.47 -6.88
CA ALA A 634 21.10 2.35 -7.28
C ALA A 634 22.48 2.40 -6.61
N CYS A 635 23.08 3.60 -6.53
CA CYS A 635 24.33 3.80 -5.81
C CYS A 635 24.18 3.43 -4.33
N TRP A 636 23.12 3.89 -3.66
CA TRP A 636 22.85 3.53 -2.26
C TRP A 636 22.74 2.02 -2.05
N LYS A 637 21.98 1.32 -2.90
CA LYS A 637 21.81 -0.14 -2.78
C LYS A 637 23.13 -0.89 -2.89
N GLU A 638 24.03 -0.45 -3.77
CA GLU A 638 25.37 -1.04 -3.85
C GLU A 638 26.17 -0.81 -2.56
N PHE A 639 26.04 0.36 -1.94
CA PHE A 639 26.72 0.65 -0.66
C PHE A 639 26.13 -0.06 0.55
N ALA A 640 24.81 -0.25 0.58
CA ALA A 640 24.13 -0.89 1.70
C ALA A 640 24.39 -2.42 1.76
N LYS A 641 25.02 -3.01 0.73
CA LYS A 641 25.35 -4.44 0.73
C LYS A 641 26.31 -4.77 1.88
N GLY A 642 25.85 -5.64 2.78
CA GLY A 642 26.66 -6.10 3.91
C GLY A 642 26.83 -5.08 5.04
N VAL A 643 26.12 -3.96 5.00
CA VAL A 643 26.01 -3.03 6.14
C VAL A 643 24.96 -3.57 7.11
N SER A 644 25.26 -3.58 8.41
CA SER A 644 24.27 -3.97 9.42
C SER A 644 23.39 -2.78 9.78
N ASP A 645 22.08 -3.01 9.94
CA ASP A 645 21.08 -1.97 10.19
C ASP A 645 21.30 -1.18 11.49
N HIS A 646 22.10 -1.71 12.40
CA HIS A 646 22.41 -1.08 13.68
C HIS A 646 23.86 -0.58 13.79
N GLU A 647 24.66 -0.66 12.72
CA GLU A 647 26.04 -0.15 12.70
C GLU A 647 26.03 1.37 12.84
N MET A 648 26.64 1.89 13.91
CA MET A 648 26.83 3.33 14.13
C MET A 648 28.24 3.77 13.83
N ILE A 649 28.38 5.00 13.36
CA ILE A 649 29.66 5.63 13.05
C ILE A 649 29.80 6.94 13.83
N VAL A 650 31.00 7.14 14.40
CA VAL A 650 31.38 8.41 15.04
C VAL A 650 32.01 9.32 13.99
N CYS A 651 31.42 10.50 13.84
CA CYS A 651 31.83 11.54 12.91
C CYS A 651 32.68 12.60 13.62
N LEU A 652 33.68 13.16 12.92
CA LEU A 652 34.46 14.30 13.39
C LEU A 652 33.63 15.59 13.42
N HIS A 653 32.69 15.72 12.49
CA HIS A 653 31.75 16.83 12.40
C HIS A 653 30.38 16.29 11.95
N GLY A 654 29.30 16.98 12.34
CA GLY A 654 27.94 16.60 11.99
C GLY A 654 27.71 16.67 10.48
N LEU A 655 26.69 15.98 9.99
CA LEU A 655 26.28 16.06 8.61
C LEU A 655 25.63 17.43 8.36
N ASP A 656 26.34 18.30 7.63
CA ASP A 656 25.88 19.63 7.28
C ASP A 656 25.35 19.66 5.84
N LEU A 657 24.03 19.50 5.71
CA LEU A 657 23.36 19.52 4.40
C LEU A 657 23.25 20.94 3.79
N SER A 658 23.51 22.03 4.54
CA SER A 658 23.44 23.40 4.00
C SER A 658 24.54 23.65 2.96
N LYS A 659 25.65 22.91 3.07
CA LYS A 659 26.79 22.98 2.16
C LYS A 659 26.58 22.18 0.85
N PHE A 660 25.36 21.70 0.59
CA PHE A 660 24.95 21.02 -0.66
C PHE A 660 24.37 21.98 -1.71
N GLU A 661 24.55 23.30 -1.58
CA GLU A 661 24.26 24.23 -2.67
C GLU A 661 25.15 23.94 -3.89
N MET A 662 24.52 23.72 -5.05
CA MET A 662 25.23 23.60 -6.31
C MET A 662 25.81 24.98 -6.69
N PRO A 663 27.05 25.06 -7.19
CA PRO A 663 27.54 26.30 -7.78
C PRO A 663 26.66 26.71 -8.97
N PRO A 664 26.50 28.02 -9.25
CA PRO A 664 25.66 28.51 -10.34
C PRO A 664 26.09 27.87 -11.67
N TYR A 665 25.14 27.20 -12.32
CA TYR A 665 25.36 26.48 -13.57
C TYR A 665 25.07 27.40 -14.76
N THR A 666 26.09 27.70 -15.57
CA THR A 666 25.94 28.37 -16.86
C THR A 666 26.06 27.36 -17.99
N LEU A 667 25.04 27.32 -18.87
CA LEU A 667 25.03 26.50 -20.09
C LEU A 667 26.16 26.98 -21.03
N PRO A 668 27.13 26.13 -21.40
CA PRO A 668 28.03 26.43 -22.51
C PRO A 668 27.32 26.24 -23.86
N GLU A 669 27.83 26.89 -24.90
CA GLU A 669 27.38 26.76 -26.28
C GLU A 669 27.39 25.30 -26.79
N THR A 670 26.50 25.03 -27.75
CA THR A 670 26.03 23.73 -28.24
C THR A 670 27.12 22.69 -28.53
N PRO A 671 27.11 21.51 -27.84
CA PRO A 671 28.08 20.44 -28.08
C PRO A 671 27.67 19.47 -29.20
N SER A 672 28.64 19.02 -30.01
CA SER A 672 28.52 18.02 -31.08
C SER A 672 28.54 16.55 -30.58
N LYS A 673 28.30 15.58 -31.48
CA LYS A 673 28.35 14.13 -31.18
C LYS A 673 29.68 13.62 -30.62
N LYS A 674 30.78 14.21 -31.08
CA LYS A 674 32.13 13.90 -30.58
C LYS A 674 32.33 14.45 -29.15
N ASP A 675 31.53 15.44 -28.76
CA ASP A 675 31.68 16.16 -27.50
C ASP A 675 31.03 15.45 -26.32
N LEU A 676 29.94 14.69 -26.49
CA LEU A 676 29.32 13.94 -25.38
C LEU A 676 30.20 12.78 -24.88
N ALA A 677 30.73 11.96 -25.79
CA ALA A 677 31.62 10.86 -25.41
C ALA A 677 32.93 11.40 -24.83
N THR A 678 33.45 12.50 -25.39
CA THR A 678 34.62 13.20 -24.86
C THR A 678 34.34 13.81 -23.49
N MET A 679 33.15 14.38 -23.28
CA MET A 679 32.69 14.95 -22.00
C MET A 679 32.53 13.87 -20.93
N ILE A 680 31.89 12.74 -21.25
CA ILE A 680 31.75 11.62 -20.30
C ILE A 680 33.12 11.07 -19.95
N ASN A 681 34.02 10.89 -20.93
CA ASN A 681 35.39 10.44 -20.66
C ASN A 681 36.19 11.46 -19.84
N LYS A 682 36.05 12.76 -20.13
CA LYS A 682 36.66 13.84 -19.34
C LYS A 682 36.14 13.81 -17.91
N TRP A 683 34.82 13.73 -17.72
CA TRP A 683 34.19 13.59 -16.40
C TRP A 683 34.69 12.32 -15.69
N LYS A 684 34.80 11.18 -16.39
CA LYS A 684 35.36 9.95 -15.82
C LYS A 684 36.77 10.17 -15.30
N VAL A 685 37.64 10.77 -16.10
CA VAL A 685 39.05 11.03 -15.74
C VAL A 685 39.12 11.99 -14.54
N GLU A 686 38.36 13.08 -14.57
CA GLU A 686 38.31 14.09 -13.50
C GLU A 686 37.76 13.54 -12.17
N ASN A 687 36.83 12.59 -12.23
CA ASN A 687 36.16 12.05 -11.04
C ASN A 687 36.76 10.74 -10.53
N ARG A 688 37.60 10.05 -11.32
CA ARG A 688 38.18 8.76 -10.94
C ARG A 688 39.04 8.81 -9.68
N SER A 689 39.71 9.93 -9.42
CA SER A 689 40.45 10.16 -8.18
C SER A 689 39.55 10.38 -6.95
N ASN A 690 38.31 10.84 -7.15
CA ASN A 690 37.41 11.24 -6.06
C ASN A 690 36.38 10.17 -5.70
N ILE A 691 35.91 9.37 -6.67
CA ILE A 691 34.81 8.39 -6.46
C ILE A 691 35.16 6.96 -6.95
N ASN A 692 36.42 6.70 -7.30
CA ASN A 692 36.97 5.37 -7.63
C ASN A 692 36.12 4.58 -8.65
N GLU A 693 35.84 3.30 -8.36
CA GLU A 693 35.08 2.36 -9.20
C GLU A 693 33.61 2.80 -9.41
N MET A 694 33.09 3.72 -8.57
CA MET A 694 31.75 4.29 -8.81
C MET A 694 31.67 5.09 -10.09
N VAL A 695 32.79 5.62 -10.60
CA VAL A 695 32.80 6.31 -11.90
C VAL A 695 32.26 5.40 -12.99
N ASP A 696 32.73 4.15 -13.03
CA ASP A 696 32.30 3.20 -14.05
C ASP A 696 30.90 2.68 -13.76
N PHE A 697 30.54 2.46 -12.50
CA PHE A 697 29.16 2.12 -12.13
C PHE A 697 28.16 3.20 -12.58
N ILE A 698 28.41 4.47 -12.23
CA ILE A 698 27.55 5.60 -12.58
C ILE A 698 27.48 5.77 -14.09
N VAL A 699 28.61 5.74 -14.80
CA VAL A 699 28.58 5.91 -16.25
C VAL A 699 27.95 4.71 -16.95
N ASN A 700 28.15 3.49 -16.48
CA ASN A 700 27.48 2.31 -17.04
C ASN A 700 25.98 2.38 -16.80
N TYR A 701 25.55 2.81 -15.61
CA TYR A 701 24.14 2.96 -15.28
C TYR A 701 23.49 4.10 -16.07
N VAL A 702 24.17 5.24 -16.18
CA VAL A 702 23.76 6.37 -17.02
C VAL A 702 23.71 5.93 -18.48
N ASN A 703 24.75 5.30 -19.04
CA ASN A 703 24.75 4.82 -20.42
C ASN A 703 23.67 3.76 -20.68
N ALA A 704 23.44 2.84 -19.74
CA ALA A 704 22.37 1.85 -19.84
C ALA A 704 21.00 2.55 -19.86
N PHE A 705 20.76 3.48 -18.94
CA PHE A 705 19.54 4.26 -18.83
C PHE A 705 19.33 5.20 -20.03
N LEU A 706 20.42 5.73 -20.60
CA LEU A 706 20.43 6.59 -21.77
C LEU A 706 20.28 5.83 -23.08
N LYS A 707 20.74 4.57 -23.15
CA LYS A 707 20.45 3.64 -24.25
C LYS A 707 18.94 3.35 -24.30
N THR A 708 18.28 3.35 -23.14
CA THR A 708 16.82 3.22 -23.01
C THR A 708 16.04 4.49 -23.43
N TYR A 709 16.68 5.69 -23.39
CA TYR A 709 16.00 6.99 -23.60
C TYR A 709 16.30 7.66 -24.97
N LYS A 710 17.26 7.14 -25.75
CA LYS A 710 17.75 7.76 -27.00
C LYS A 710 16.76 7.75 -28.17
N GLU A 711 15.51 7.33 -27.96
CA GLU A 711 14.48 7.16 -28.99
C GLU A 711 13.32 8.16 -28.89
N LYS A 712 13.47 9.28 -28.16
CA LYS A 712 12.44 10.33 -28.04
C LYS A 712 12.95 11.71 -28.51
N GLU A 713 12.63 12.08 -29.74
CA GLU A 713 12.30 13.44 -30.27
C GLU A 713 13.01 14.72 -29.79
N LYS A 714 14.11 14.68 -29.02
CA LYS A 714 14.89 15.87 -28.65
C LYS A 714 16.03 16.11 -29.64
N SER A 715 16.37 17.37 -29.85
CA SER A 715 17.61 17.71 -30.56
C SER A 715 18.81 17.08 -29.83
N TYR A 716 19.85 16.73 -30.58
CA TYR A 716 21.04 16.10 -29.99
C TYR A 716 21.67 17.00 -28.90
N GLU A 717 21.50 18.31 -29.05
CA GLU A 717 21.93 19.36 -28.14
C GLU A 717 21.18 19.31 -26.80
N GLU A 718 19.85 19.22 -26.82
CA GLU A 718 19.04 19.10 -25.59
C GLU A 718 19.29 17.79 -24.85
N TYR A 719 19.45 16.69 -25.59
CA TYR A 719 19.82 15.39 -25.03
C TYR A 719 21.19 15.45 -24.34
N THR A 720 22.18 16.08 -24.99
CA THR A 720 23.53 16.21 -24.43
C THR A 720 23.52 17.09 -23.17
N ALA A 721 22.70 18.14 -23.15
CA ALA A 721 22.52 19.00 -21.98
C ALA A 721 21.86 18.26 -20.79
N ASP A 722 20.80 17.47 -21.03
CA ASP A 722 20.14 16.67 -19.98
C ASP A 722 21.11 15.62 -19.40
N VAL A 723 21.88 14.92 -20.26
CA VAL A 723 22.89 13.93 -19.83
C VAL A 723 23.96 14.57 -18.96
N LYS A 724 24.43 15.75 -19.38
CA LYS A 724 25.43 16.51 -18.63
C LYS A 724 24.90 16.88 -17.25
N GLN A 725 23.68 17.41 -17.15
CA GLN A 725 23.03 17.73 -15.88
C GLN A 725 22.93 16.51 -14.94
N ILE A 726 22.49 15.37 -15.47
CA ILE A 726 22.37 14.12 -14.69
C ILE A 726 23.74 13.68 -14.15
N ILE A 727 24.74 13.57 -15.01
CA ILE A 727 26.08 13.08 -14.65
C ILE A 727 26.78 14.05 -13.67
N GLU A 728 26.66 15.35 -13.89
CA GLU A 728 27.27 16.36 -13.02
C GLU A 728 26.65 16.37 -11.63
N TYR A 729 25.32 16.26 -11.53
CA TYR A 729 24.61 16.28 -10.27
C TYR A 729 24.77 14.98 -9.48
N VAL A 730 24.62 13.82 -10.13
CA VAL A 730 24.94 12.52 -9.49
C VAL A 730 26.40 12.54 -9.02
N GLY A 731 27.32 13.00 -9.88
CA GLY A 731 28.72 13.15 -9.52
C GLY A 731 28.93 14.07 -8.31
N PHE A 732 28.23 15.20 -8.26
CA PHE A 732 28.30 16.14 -7.14
C PHE A 732 27.86 15.49 -5.83
N VAL A 733 26.70 14.83 -5.81
CA VAL A 733 26.20 14.13 -4.61
C VAL A 733 27.19 13.05 -4.18
N ILE A 734 27.63 12.19 -5.10
CA ILE A 734 28.55 11.10 -4.78
C ILE A 734 29.91 11.63 -4.31
N ARG A 735 30.43 12.73 -4.88
CA ARG A 735 31.65 13.39 -4.39
C ARG A 735 31.47 13.93 -2.97
N LYS A 736 30.31 14.48 -2.63
CA LYS A 736 30.02 14.97 -1.28
C LYS A 736 29.92 13.81 -0.28
N VAL A 737 29.28 12.70 -0.66
CA VAL A 737 29.27 11.47 0.16
C VAL A 737 30.69 10.93 0.33
N ALA A 738 31.48 10.84 -0.75
CA ALA A 738 32.86 10.35 -0.71
C ALA A 738 33.75 11.25 0.16
N LYS A 739 33.60 12.58 0.04
CA LYS A 739 34.32 13.55 0.86
C LYS A 739 33.92 13.41 2.33
N PHE A 740 32.63 13.29 2.64
CA PHE A 740 32.17 13.07 4.00
C PHE A 740 32.72 11.75 4.57
N ALA A 741 32.70 10.67 3.78
CA ALA A 741 33.28 9.39 4.16
C ALA A 741 34.79 9.48 4.41
N SER A 742 35.54 10.19 3.56
CA SER A 742 36.98 10.40 3.69
C SER A 742 37.34 11.29 4.88
N ASP A 743 36.70 12.46 4.99
CA ASP A 743 36.94 13.42 6.07
C ASP A 743 36.65 12.78 7.44
N ASN A 744 35.71 11.83 7.51
CA ASN A 744 35.37 11.09 8.71
C ASN A 744 36.01 9.69 8.80
N ASP A 745 36.83 9.26 7.84
CA ASP A 745 37.41 7.90 7.75
C ASP A 745 36.38 6.75 7.94
N ILE A 746 35.26 6.83 7.23
CA ILE A 746 34.14 5.87 7.26
C ILE A 746 34.37 4.76 6.23
N HIS A 747 34.35 3.49 6.65
CA HIS A 747 34.44 2.38 5.71
C HIS A 747 33.20 2.29 4.83
N MET A 748 33.34 2.73 3.57
CA MET A 748 32.26 2.77 2.59
C MET A 748 32.81 2.45 1.18
N PRO A 749 33.21 1.19 0.93
CA PRO A 749 33.75 0.81 -0.37
C PRO A 749 32.66 0.88 -1.47
N PRO A 750 33.01 1.28 -2.71
CA PRO A 750 34.35 1.68 -3.17
C PRO A 750 34.70 3.17 -2.95
N LEU A 751 33.85 4.00 -2.34
CA LEU A 751 34.12 5.44 -2.16
C LEU A 751 35.30 5.71 -1.23
N HIS A 752 35.32 5.06 -0.07
CA HIS A 752 36.40 5.21 0.90
C HIS A 752 36.75 3.86 1.52
N LYS A 753 38.03 3.49 1.42
CA LYS A 753 38.60 2.40 2.21
C LYS A 753 39.18 3.03 3.46
N GLN A 754 38.73 2.53 4.60
CA GLN A 754 39.15 3.02 5.90
C GLN A 754 40.68 2.89 6.05
N LEU A 755 41.33 3.99 6.42
CA LEU A 755 42.78 4.09 6.52
C LEU A 755 43.27 3.73 7.93
N LYS A 756 42.46 4.01 8.96
CA LYS A 756 42.78 3.69 10.35
C LYS A 756 41.74 2.75 10.92
N LYS A 757 42.19 1.67 11.57
CA LYS A 757 41.29 0.81 12.34
C LYS A 757 40.67 1.64 13.47
N LYS A 758 39.39 2.00 13.32
CA LYS A 758 38.66 2.75 14.35
C LYS A 758 38.37 1.85 15.55
N LYS A 759 38.19 2.48 16.70
CA LYS A 759 37.65 1.83 17.90
C LYS A 759 36.25 1.30 17.61
N ALA A 760 35.89 0.22 18.30
CA ALA A 760 34.53 -0.32 18.25
C ALA A 760 33.53 0.74 18.72
N VAL A 761 32.39 0.86 18.05
CA VAL A 761 31.29 1.74 18.51
C VAL A 761 30.28 0.87 19.25
N ILE A 762 29.99 1.20 20.50
CA ILE A 762 29.09 0.43 21.37
C ILE A 762 27.94 1.33 21.79
N ARG A 763 26.70 0.89 21.49
CA ARG A 763 25.48 1.55 21.94
C ARG A 763 25.21 1.19 23.40
N VAL A 764 25.14 2.22 24.24
CA VAL A 764 24.75 2.11 25.65
C VAL A 764 23.39 2.77 25.80
N PHE A 765 22.37 1.98 26.11
CA PHE A 765 21.03 2.48 26.35
C PHE A 765 20.93 3.01 27.77
N GLN A 766 20.27 4.16 27.94
CA GLN A 766 20.05 4.79 29.23
C GLN A 766 18.55 4.97 29.50
N VAL A 767 18.09 4.46 30.64
CA VAL A 767 16.74 4.68 31.18
C VAL A 767 16.89 5.25 32.58
N GLY A 768 16.59 6.53 32.74
CA GLY A 768 16.90 7.29 33.97
C GLY A 768 18.39 7.19 34.31
N ASN A 769 18.71 6.74 35.51
CA ASN A 769 20.09 6.67 36.00
C ASN A 769 20.78 5.34 35.64
N LYS A 770 20.11 4.45 34.91
CA LYS A 770 20.57 3.09 34.62
C LYS A 770 21.04 3.00 33.18
N LYS A 771 22.23 2.42 33.00
CA LYS A 771 22.86 2.21 31.69
C LYS A 771 23.05 0.72 31.43
N PHE A 772 22.80 0.28 30.21
CA PHE A 772 22.92 -1.13 29.80
C PHE A 772 23.23 -1.26 28.30
N VAL A 773 23.70 -2.43 27.89
CA VAL A 773 24.00 -2.78 26.49
C VAL A 773 23.21 -4.01 26.06
N MET A 774 22.90 -4.14 24.78
CA MET A 774 22.35 -5.39 24.24
C MET A 774 23.47 -6.44 24.19
N ALA A 775 23.28 -7.58 24.88
CA ALA A 775 24.38 -8.49 25.21
C ALA A 775 25.02 -9.14 23.97
N LYS A 776 24.19 -9.66 23.05
CA LYS A 776 24.68 -10.31 21.82
C LYS A 776 25.32 -9.32 20.85
N GLU A 777 24.73 -8.13 20.68
CA GLU A 777 25.32 -7.03 19.89
C GLU A 777 26.68 -6.64 20.44
N TRP A 778 26.77 -6.38 21.75
CA TRP A 778 28.02 -6.03 22.43
C TRP A 778 29.10 -7.08 22.20
N ARG A 779 28.75 -8.36 22.37
CA ARG A 779 29.67 -9.49 22.13
C ARG A 779 30.15 -9.51 20.68
N LYS A 780 29.25 -9.45 19.71
CA LYS A 780 29.58 -9.49 18.27
C LYS A 780 30.52 -8.35 17.91
N THR A 781 30.23 -7.14 18.38
CA THR A 781 31.06 -5.96 18.18
C THR A 781 32.45 -6.12 18.79
N CYS A 782 32.54 -6.68 20.01
CA CYS A 782 33.82 -6.95 20.65
C CYS A 782 34.64 -8.00 19.90
N GLU A 783 34.02 -9.09 19.44
CA GLU A 783 34.67 -10.15 18.65
C GLU A 783 35.22 -9.61 17.32
N GLN A 784 34.44 -8.78 16.61
CA GLN A 784 34.87 -8.13 15.37
C GLN A 784 36.07 -7.18 15.55
N HIS A 785 36.20 -6.57 16.74
CA HIS A 785 37.26 -5.60 17.04
C HIS A 785 38.41 -6.18 17.88
N ASN A 786 38.43 -7.51 18.09
CA ASN A 786 39.43 -8.21 18.92
C ASN A 786 39.51 -7.66 20.37
N ILE A 787 38.38 -7.27 20.96
CA ILE A 787 38.30 -6.85 22.37
C ILE A 787 38.16 -8.10 23.24
N ASP A 788 39.02 -8.26 24.25
CA ASP A 788 38.97 -9.39 25.18
C ASP A 788 37.79 -9.29 26.17
N ILE A 789 36.74 -10.06 25.90
CA ILE A 789 35.56 -10.18 26.75
C ILE A 789 35.65 -11.31 27.79
N GLY A 790 36.74 -12.09 27.82
CA GLY A 790 36.99 -13.12 28.84
C GLY A 790 35.81 -14.04 29.14
N ARG A 791 35.42 -14.14 30.42
CA ARG A 791 34.33 -15.02 30.90
C ARG A 791 32.96 -14.74 30.26
N PHE A 792 32.70 -13.49 29.85
CA PHE A 792 31.43 -13.08 29.28
C PHE A 792 31.12 -13.78 27.95
N LYS A 793 32.13 -14.31 27.24
CA LYS A 793 31.91 -15.04 25.98
C LYS A 793 31.00 -16.26 26.17
N LYS A 794 31.20 -17.02 27.24
CA LYS A 794 30.36 -18.19 27.56
C LYS A 794 29.02 -17.77 28.15
N GLU A 795 29.03 -16.76 29.01
CA GLU A 795 27.83 -16.22 29.67
C GLU A 795 26.81 -15.70 28.64
N VAL A 796 27.24 -14.84 27.71
CA VAL A 796 26.37 -14.28 26.67
C VAL A 796 25.92 -15.33 25.65
N SER A 797 26.67 -16.42 25.46
CA SER A 797 26.24 -17.52 24.56
C SER A 797 24.95 -18.19 25.03
N GLY A 798 24.74 -18.28 26.36
CA GLY A 798 23.55 -18.87 26.96
C GLY A 798 22.36 -17.91 27.10
N MET A 799 22.55 -16.63 26.78
CA MET A 799 21.50 -15.62 26.90
C MET A 799 20.56 -15.62 25.69
N GLN A 800 19.30 -15.30 25.94
CA GLN A 800 18.34 -14.98 24.87
C GLN A 800 18.84 -13.76 24.07
N GLU A 801 18.49 -13.70 22.78
CA GLU A 801 19.04 -12.74 21.82
C GLU A 801 18.96 -11.27 22.23
N LEU A 802 17.82 -10.87 22.76
CA LEU A 802 17.51 -9.49 23.13
C LEU A 802 17.70 -9.20 24.62
N SER A 803 18.56 -9.98 25.30
CA SER A 803 18.94 -9.76 26.70
C SER A 803 19.95 -8.62 26.83
N THR A 804 20.06 -8.07 28.04
CA THR A 804 21.00 -6.97 28.33
C THR A 804 22.04 -7.34 29.36
N LEU A 805 23.13 -6.57 29.36
CA LEU A 805 24.10 -6.50 30.44
C LEU A 805 24.11 -5.07 30.96
N THR A 806 24.24 -4.89 32.27
CA THR A 806 24.40 -3.56 32.86
C THR A 806 25.72 -2.94 32.42
N TYR A 807 25.75 -1.61 32.34
CA TYR A 807 26.96 -0.90 31.93
C TYR A 807 28.12 -1.16 32.90
N ASP A 808 27.86 -1.26 34.21
CA ASP A 808 28.89 -1.52 35.21
C ASP A 808 29.59 -2.87 35.01
N GLU A 809 28.87 -3.89 34.53
CA GLU A 809 29.43 -5.21 34.20
C GLU A 809 30.42 -5.15 33.03
N VAL A 810 30.13 -4.31 32.02
CA VAL A 810 30.91 -4.25 30.78
C VAL A 810 31.90 -3.09 30.73
N ALA A 811 31.75 -2.07 31.58
CA ALA A 811 32.48 -0.81 31.53
C ALA A 811 34.00 -1.01 31.52
N ASN A 812 34.52 -1.88 32.39
CA ASN A 812 35.96 -2.15 32.50
C ASN A 812 36.55 -2.78 31.23
N LYS A 813 35.74 -3.48 30.43
CA LYS A 813 36.17 -4.12 29.19
C LYS A 813 36.18 -3.18 27.98
N ILE A 814 35.36 -2.13 28.02
CA ILE A 814 35.17 -1.21 26.89
C ILE A 814 35.80 0.16 27.12
N LYS A 815 36.11 0.51 28.38
CA LYS A 815 36.74 1.79 28.75
C LYS A 815 38.06 1.98 28.02
N GLY A 816 38.18 3.07 27.26
CA GLY A 816 39.39 3.45 26.52
C GLY A 816 39.60 2.71 25.19
N VAL A 817 39.01 1.53 25.01
CA VAL A 817 39.17 0.69 23.81
C VAL A 817 38.00 0.76 22.82
N ALA A 818 36.85 1.27 23.25
CA ALA A 818 35.66 1.49 22.43
C ALA A 818 35.18 2.96 22.51
N GLU A 819 34.46 3.40 21.49
CA GLU A 819 33.64 4.60 21.49
C GLU A 819 32.25 4.25 22.04
N ILE A 820 31.78 5.03 23.00
CA ILE A 820 30.50 4.79 23.68
C ILE A 820 29.49 5.83 23.20
N VAL A 821 28.42 5.37 22.59
CA VAL A 821 27.28 6.21 22.17
C VAL A 821 26.13 5.95 23.13
N THR A 822 25.69 6.99 23.84
CA THR A 822 24.57 6.85 24.78
C THR A 822 23.26 7.08 24.03
N ILE A 823 22.39 6.08 24.05
CA ILE A 823 21.04 6.13 23.49
C ILE A 823 20.07 6.36 24.64
N GLU A 824 19.64 7.61 24.82
CA GLU A 824 18.70 7.97 25.87
C GLU A 824 17.27 7.51 25.52
N LYS A 825 16.64 6.83 26.46
CA LYS A 825 15.27 6.32 26.38
C LYS A 825 14.45 6.81 27.57
N GLU A 826 14.61 8.10 27.92
CA GLU A 826 13.93 8.69 29.07
C GLU A 826 12.45 8.99 28.79
N ARG A 827 12.12 9.39 27.56
CA ARG A 827 10.75 9.77 27.19
C ARG A 827 9.94 8.58 26.69
N LEU A 828 8.68 8.49 27.12
CA LEU A 828 7.66 7.66 26.46
C LEU A 828 6.92 8.53 25.44
N GLN A 829 6.87 8.06 24.20
CA GLN A 829 6.07 8.69 23.17
C GLN A 829 4.57 8.47 23.40
N THR A 830 3.75 9.31 22.74
CA THR A 830 2.31 9.40 22.99
C THR A 830 1.54 8.16 22.55
N PHE A 831 1.88 7.55 21.41
CA PHE A 831 1.15 6.40 20.86
C PHE A 831 2.02 5.17 20.61
N ARG A 832 3.12 5.34 19.87
CA ARG A 832 4.04 4.25 19.55
C ARG A 832 5.46 4.65 19.90
N GLN A 833 6.26 3.72 20.40
CA GLN A 833 7.66 3.97 20.76
C GLN A 833 8.57 3.79 19.53
N THR A 834 9.66 4.57 19.44
CA THR A 834 10.62 4.48 18.33
C THR A 834 11.26 3.09 18.25
N PRO A 835 11.16 2.38 17.11
CA PRO A 835 11.84 1.12 16.87
C PRO A 835 13.36 1.23 17.07
N ILE A 836 13.99 0.16 17.55
CA ILE A 836 15.45 0.07 17.72
C ILE A 836 15.98 -1.00 16.75
N PRO A 837 16.84 -0.64 15.78
CA PRO A 837 17.40 -1.63 14.86
C PRO A 837 18.39 -2.56 15.58
N TYR A 838 18.40 -3.83 15.15
CA TYR A 838 19.36 -4.86 15.54
C TYR A 838 19.53 -5.87 14.38
N ASP A 839 20.42 -6.86 14.50
CA ASP A 839 20.68 -7.82 13.41
C ASP A 839 19.45 -8.64 12.94
N GLY A 840 18.44 -8.82 13.80
CA GLY A 840 17.19 -9.53 13.47
C GLY A 840 16.02 -8.61 13.08
N GLY A 841 16.30 -7.37 12.65
CA GLY A 841 15.30 -6.38 12.26
C GLY A 841 15.12 -5.28 13.32
N TYR A 842 13.93 -5.18 13.90
CA TYR A 842 13.60 -4.14 14.89
C TYR A 842 13.14 -4.72 16.23
N CYS A 843 13.51 -4.05 17.31
CA CYS A 843 13.13 -4.37 18.68
C CYS A 843 12.72 -3.11 19.45
N MET A 844 12.14 -3.28 20.64
CA MET A 844 11.89 -2.19 21.60
C MET A 844 12.01 -2.70 23.02
N LEU A 845 12.13 -1.80 24.00
CA LEU A 845 12.20 -2.23 25.41
C LEU A 845 10.91 -2.99 25.78
N ALA A 846 11.02 -4.05 26.57
CA ALA A 846 9.86 -4.85 26.96
C ALA A 846 8.82 -4.00 27.72
N VAL A 847 9.29 -3.04 28.54
CA VAL A 847 8.43 -2.07 29.23
C VAL A 847 7.75 -1.07 28.28
N ASP A 848 8.36 -0.77 27.14
CA ASP A 848 7.80 0.12 26.12
C ASP A 848 6.62 -0.56 25.42
N ALA A 849 6.74 -1.87 25.17
CA ALA A 849 5.65 -2.70 24.66
C ALA A 849 4.50 -2.80 25.69
N LEU A 850 4.82 -3.00 26.98
CA LEU A 850 3.81 -2.98 28.05
C LEU A 850 3.11 -1.62 28.14
N TYR A 851 3.85 -0.51 28.07
CA TYR A 851 3.27 0.82 28.11
C TYR A 851 2.32 1.06 26.92
N GLY A 852 2.71 0.65 25.71
CA GLY A 852 1.84 0.70 24.53
C GLY A 852 0.54 -0.10 24.72
N LEU A 853 0.63 -1.31 25.28
CA LEU A 853 -0.52 -2.15 25.62
C LEU A 853 -1.43 -1.48 26.66
N LEU A 854 -0.85 -0.88 27.71
CA LEU A 854 -1.62 -0.16 28.74
C LEU A 854 -2.31 1.09 28.16
N LEU A 855 -1.66 1.83 27.26
CA LEU A 855 -2.28 2.96 26.58
C LEU A 855 -3.45 2.53 25.70
N ASP A 856 -3.34 1.40 25.01
CA ASP A 856 -4.46 0.85 24.25
C ASP A 856 -5.63 0.48 25.18
N MET A 857 -5.34 -0.19 26.30
CA MET A 857 -6.36 -0.52 27.32
C MET A 857 -7.04 0.72 27.93
N ILE A 858 -6.27 1.76 28.27
CA ILE A 858 -6.74 2.94 29.01
C ILE A 858 -7.41 3.96 28.08
N VAL A 859 -6.72 4.32 27.00
CA VAL A 859 -7.08 5.47 26.15
C VAL A 859 -7.96 5.04 24.99
N VAL A 860 -7.56 3.97 24.28
CA VAL A 860 -8.22 3.52 23.05
C VAL A 860 -9.48 2.72 23.37
N LYS A 861 -9.34 1.70 24.22
CA LYS A 861 -10.39 0.72 24.52
C LYS A 861 -11.15 1.02 25.81
N LYS A 862 -10.62 1.91 26.67
CA LYS A 862 -11.24 2.40 27.93
C LYS A 862 -11.73 1.28 28.85
N VAL A 863 -10.95 0.22 28.95
CA VAL A 863 -11.33 -1.04 29.59
C VAL A 863 -11.70 -0.86 31.06
N PHE A 864 -11.06 0.07 31.75
CA PHE A 864 -11.32 0.31 33.17
C PHE A 864 -12.64 1.04 33.46
N GLN A 865 -13.41 1.42 32.44
CA GLN A 865 -14.75 2.01 32.57
C GLN A 865 -15.89 0.98 32.42
N THR A 866 -15.60 -0.27 32.03
CA THR A 866 -16.64 -1.26 31.65
C THR A 866 -16.81 -2.44 32.64
N ASN A 867 -16.18 -2.36 33.81
CA ASN A 867 -16.51 -3.12 35.02
C ASN A 867 -16.33 -4.66 34.99
N GLU A 868 -15.22 -5.19 34.44
CA GLU A 868 -14.86 -6.61 34.59
C GLU A 868 -13.36 -6.83 34.90
N GLU A 869 -12.98 -6.66 36.17
CA GLU A 869 -11.58 -6.75 36.64
C GLU A 869 -10.97 -8.15 36.52
N ASN A 870 -11.76 -9.21 36.77
CA ASN A 870 -11.27 -10.60 36.82
C ASN A 870 -10.78 -11.16 35.48
N GLN A 871 -11.12 -10.53 34.35
CA GLN A 871 -10.68 -11.01 33.04
C GLN A 871 -9.27 -10.49 32.69
N LEU A 872 -8.91 -9.29 33.15
CA LEU A 872 -7.60 -8.72 32.88
C LEU A 872 -6.47 -9.49 33.58
N GLU A 873 -6.70 -9.98 34.79
CA GLU A 873 -5.75 -10.84 35.50
C GLU A 873 -5.42 -12.10 34.69
N LYS A 874 -6.43 -12.75 34.11
CA LYS A 874 -6.23 -13.94 33.26
C LYS A 874 -5.45 -13.61 32.00
N PHE A 875 -5.72 -12.47 31.38
CA PHE A 875 -4.96 -12.03 30.21
C PHE A 875 -3.49 -11.81 30.57
N PHE A 876 -3.19 -11.09 31.66
CA PHE A 876 -1.81 -10.84 32.06
C PHE A 876 -1.09 -12.09 32.57
N ALA A 877 -1.79 -13.09 33.11
CA ALA A 877 -1.21 -14.40 33.38
C ALA A 877 -0.69 -15.08 32.10
N LEU A 878 -1.38 -14.94 30.97
CA LEU A 878 -0.88 -15.41 29.67
C LEU A 878 0.30 -14.58 29.17
N MET A 879 0.36 -13.29 29.53
CA MET A 879 1.43 -12.39 29.10
C MET A 879 2.72 -12.52 29.92
N GLU A 880 2.74 -13.30 31.01
CA GLU A 880 3.94 -13.54 31.82
C GLU A 880 5.11 -14.12 31.02
N PHE A 881 4.83 -14.85 29.95
CA PHE A 881 5.85 -15.34 29.02
C PHE A 881 6.61 -14.19 28.34
N TYR A 882 5.93 -13.07 28.05
CA TYR A 882 6.51 -11.90 27.39
C TYR A 882 6.99 -10.83 28.37
N PHE A 883 6.35 -10.72 29.54
CA PHE A 883 6.68 -9.78 30.63
C PHE A 883 7.21 -10.55 31.85
N ASP A 884 8.37 -11.15 31.67
CA ASP A 884 8.99 -12.04 32.65
C ASP A 884 9.61 -11.23 33.79
N VAL A 885 9.00 -11.31 34.98
CA VAL A 885 9.45 -10.63 36.20
C VAL A 885 10.83 -11.10 36.66
N SER A 886 11.27 -12.30 36.31
CA SER A 886 12.59 -12.81 36.73
C SER A 886 13.76 -12.12 36.02
N ARG A 887 13.46 -11.35 34.97
CA ARG A 887 14.46 -10.67 34.15
C ARG A 887 14.61 -9.21 34.56
N GLY A 888 15.85 -8.74 34.56
CA GLY A 888 16.16 -7.31 34.52
C GLY A 888 15.76 -6.69 33.18
N VAL A 889 16.33 -5.56 32.79
CA VAL A 889 15.94 -4.87 31.53
C VAL A 889 16.18 -5.76 30.30
N TYR A 890 15.21 -5.87 29.38
CA TYR A 890 15.41 -6.54 28.09
C TYR A 890 14.57 -5.93 26.96
N PHE A 891 14.85 -6.37 25.73
CA PHE A 891 14.12 -5.97 24.53
C PHE A 891 13.21 -7.10 24.03
N LEU A 892 12.12 -6.72 23.38
CA LEU A 892 11.24 -7.61 22.62
C LEU A 892 11.41 -7.31 21.13
N SER A 893 11.44 -8.37 20.31
CA SER A 893 11.39 -8.22 18.86
C SER A 893 10.03 -7.67 18.45
N PHE A 894 9.97 -6.98 17.31
CA PHE A 894 8.70 -6.49 16.78
C PHE A 894 7.72 -7.63 16.50
N GLU A 895 8.20 -8.81 16.11
CA GLU A 895 7.37 -10.02 15.98
C GLU A 895 6.64 -10.37 17.29
N ASN A 896 7.35 -10.38 18.43
CA ASN A 896 6.72 -10.62 19.72
C ASN A 896 5.72 -9.53 20.11
N VAL A 897 6.03 -8.25 19.82
CA VAL A 897 5.12 -7.13 20.07
C VAL A 897 3.83 -7.27 19.25
N GLU A 898 3.93 -7.71 17.99
CA GLU A 898 2.79 -7.96 17.13
C GLU A 898 1.94 -9.15 17.61
N VAL A 899 2.58 -10.18 18.16
CA VAL A 899 1.86 -11.30 18.80
C VAL A 899 1.08 -10.81 20.03
N ILE A 900 1.71 -10.04 20.91
CA ILE A 900 1.05 -9.45 22.09
C ILE A 900 -0.16 -8.61 21.66
N ARG A 901 0.01 -7.76 20.64
CA ARG A 901 -1.07 -6.92 20.09
C ARG A 901 -2.23 -7.76 19.53
N THR A 902 -1.91 -8.82 18.81
CA THR A 902 -2.91 -9.74 18.24
C THR A 902 -3.67 -10.50 19.34
N MET A 903 -2.95 -10.99 20.36
CA MET A 903 -3.55 -11.67 21.50
C MET A 903 -4.44 -10.73 22.31
N TRP A 904 -3.98 -9.50 22.55
CA TRP A 904 -4.77 -8.47 23.20
C TRP A 904 -6.06 -8.17 22.43
N GLU A 905 -5.98 -7.97 21.11
CA GLU A 905 -7.16 -7.60 20.34
C GLU A 905 -8.17 -8.76 20.21
N TYR A 906 -7.67 -9.99 20.14
CA TYR A 906 -8.51 -11.19 20.26
C TYR A 906 -9.21 -11.24 21.62
N PHE A 907 -8.47 -11.05 22.72
CA PHE A 907 -8.99 -11.07 24.08
C PHE A 907 -10.06 -9.98 24.29
N TYR A 908 -9.75 -8.74 23.88
CA TYR A 908 -10.67 -7.61 23.98
C TYR A 908 -11.96 -7.86 23.21
N SER A 909 -11.86 -8.25 21.94
CA SER A 909 -13.03 -8.45 21.06
C SER A 909 -13.95 -9.58 21.50
N HIS A 910 -13.43 -10.64 22.13
CA HIS A 910 -14.20 -11.82 22.51
C HIS A 910 -14.60 -11.87 23.99
N GLN A 911 -13.82 -11.25 24.88
CA GLN A 911 -14.00 -11.43 26.34
C GLN A 911 -14.32 -10.13 27.09
N ILE A 912 -14.04 -8.95 26.53
CA ILE A 912 -14.22 -7.67 27.23
C ILE A 912 -15.30 -6.79 26.58
N LYS A 913 -15.40 -6.75 25.25
CA LYS A 913 -16.15 -5.72 24.52
C LYS A 913 -17.63 -5.59 24.95
N LYS A 914 -17.90 -4.63 25.83
CA LYS A 914 -19.22 -4.08 26.21
C LYS A 914 -19.14 -2.54 26.06
N SER A 915 -20.22 -1.91 25.62
CA SER A 915 -20.30 -0.59 24.95
C SER A 915 -19.54 0.63 25.52
N ASN A 916 -19.13 1.51 24.61
CA ASN A 916 -18.73 2.94 24.67
C ASN A 916 -18.50 3.60 26.05
N GLY A 917 -17.28 3.49 26.56
CA GLY A 917 -16.80 4.31 27.70
C GLY A 917 -16.86 5.81 27.42
N LYS A 918 -17.08 6.61 28.48
CA LYS A 918 -17.19 8.06 28.45
C LYS A 918 -15.91 8.69 27.85
N VAL A 919 -16.10 9.77 27.09
CA VAL A 919 -15.01 10.58 26.54
C VAL A 919 -14.66 11.68 27.55
N ILE A 920 -13.37 11.94 27.76
CA ILE A 920 -12.90 13.06 28.58
C ILE A 920 -13.22 14.36 27.82
N LYS A 921 -14.01 15.25 28.42
CA LYS A 921 -14.44 16.50 27.76
C LYS A 921 -13.29 17.50 27.69
N LYS A 922 -13.19 18.21 26.56
CA LYS A 922 -12.32 19.40 26.37
C LYS A 922 -12.77 20.50 27.34
N ALA A 923 -11.86 21.05 28.15
CA ALA A 923 -12.24 22.04 29.15
C ALA A 923 -12.24 23.47 28.63
N LYS A 924 -12.97 24.32 29.35
CA LYS A 924 -13.25 25.71 28.96
C LYS A 924 -12.21 26.73 29.45
N THR A 925 -11.27 26.36 30.32
CA THR A 925 -10.32 27.28 30.96
C THR A 925 -8.89 26.76 30.93
N ALA A 926 -7.92 27.69 30.91
CA ALA A 926 -6.50 27.39 30.94
C ALA A 926 -6.04 27.11 32.39
N GLY A 927 -5.93 25.83 32.75
CA GLY A 927 -5.41 25.37 34.04
C GLY A 927 -6.44 24.57 34.84
N PHE A 928 -6.03 23.37 35.32
CA PHE A 928 -6.83 22.54 36.23
C PHE A 928 -6.17 22.36 37.60
N SER A 929 -7.01 22.33 38.62
CA SER A 929 -6.68 21.99 40.01
C SER A 929 -6.72 20.48 40.27
N VAL A 930 -6.14 20.04 41.39
CA VAL A 930 -6.25 18.64 41.85
C VAL A 930 -7.71 18.24 42.17
N GLY A 931 -8.54 19.21 42.55
CA GLY A 931 -9.98 19.02 42.76
C GLY A 931 -10.69 18.61 41.46
N GLU A 932 -10.41 19.31 40.37
CA GLU A 932 -10.99 19.01 39.05
C GLU A 932 -10.48 17.69 38.46
N LEU A 933 -9.22 17.31 38.74
CA LEU A 933 -8.70 15.98 38.40
C LEU A 933 -9.51 14.88 39.13
N ASN A 934 -9.75 15.06 40.44
CA ASN A 934 -10.55 14.14 41.25
C ASN A 934 -12.02 14.07 40.79
N GLU A 935 -12.63 15.20 40.44
CA GLU A 935 -13.97 15.23 39.87
C GLU A 935 -14.04 14.50 38.52
N THR A 936 -13.03 14.69 37.67
CA THR A 936 -12.94 14.00 36.37
C THR A 936 -12.80 12.49 36.58
N LEU A 937 -11.90 12.04 37.46
CA LEU A 937 -11.74 10.61 37.80
C LEU A 937 -13.06 9.99 38.28
N LYS A 938 -13.79 10.68 39.16
CA LYS A 938 -15.13 10.23 39.64
C LYS A 938 -16.14 10.16 38.50
N SER A 939 -16.14 11.13 37.59
CA SER A 939 -17.10 11.19 36.47
C SER A 939 -16.93 10.04 35.46
N LEU A 940 -15.71 9.50 35.35
CA LEU A 940 -15.35 8.42 34.44
C LEU A 940 -15.83 7.03 34.91
N GLU A 941 -16.35 6.91 36.14
CA GLU A 941 -16.89 5.65 36.69
C GLU A 941 -15.91 4.48 36.56
N LEU A 942 -14.63 4.74 36.88
CA LEU A 942 -13.56 3.76 36.79
C LEU A 942 -13.72 2.65 37.85
N CYS A 943 -13.27 1.43 37.55
CA CYS A 943 -13.33 0.27 38.44
C CYS A 943 -12.35 0.33 39.66
N PHE A 944 -11.73 1.48 39.90
CA PHE A 944 -10.71 1.67 40.93
C PHE A 944 -11.24 2.52 42.10
N GLU A 945 -11.49 1.89 43.24
CA GLU A 945 -11.99 2.57 44.44
C GLU A 945 -10.97 3.60 45.01
N ASP A 946 -9.68 3.28 44.96
CA ASP A 946 -8.61 4.10 45.56
C ASP A 946 -7.95 5.10 44.59
N ILE A 947 -8.52 5.35 43.41
CA ILE A 947 -7.84 6.13 42.37
C ILE A 947 -7.53 7.57 42.78
N SER A 948 -8.38 8.18 43.61
CA SER A 948 -8.19 9.53 44.13
C SER A 948 -6.91 9.69 44.95
N LYS A 949 -6.46 8.62 45.64
CA LYS A 949 -5.20 8.67 46.40
C LYS A 949 -4.00 9.00 45.49
N TYR A 950 -4.02 8.49 44.26
CA TYR A 950 -2.91 8.72 43.31
C TYR A 950 -2.98 10.09 42.65
N ALA A 951 -4.17 10.70 42.55
CA ALA A 951 -4.32 12.05 42.02
C ALA A 951 -3.47 13.06 42.82
N ASP A 952 -3.51 12.98 44.15
CA ASP A 952 -2.76 13.88 45.04
C ASP A 952 -1.23 13.70 44.94
N LEU A 953 -0.78 12.50 44.57
CA LEU A 953 0.65 12.17 44.42
C LEU A 953 1.19 12.48 43.02
N ILE A 954 0.34 12.41 41.99
CA ILE A 954 0.71 12.62 40.59
C ILE A 954 0.59 14.09 40.21
N TYR A 955 -0.43 14.80 40.70
CA TYR A 955 -0.69 16.19 40.37
C TYR A 955 0.55 17.09 40.56
N PRO A 956 1.26 17.06 41.71
CA PRO A 956 2.43 17.92 41.94
C PRO A 956 3.62 17.62 41.04
N LYS A 957 3.67 16.43 40.42
CA LYS A 957 4.76 16.04 39.49
C LYS A 957 4.56 16.59 38.09
N LEU A 958 3.32 16.92 37.73
CA LEU A 958 2.95 17.36 36.38
C LEU A 958 2.54 18.84 36.34
N ALA A 959 1.99 19.37 37.44
CA ALA A 959 1.51 20.74 37.50
C ALA A 959 2.67 21.74 37.46
N ASN A 960 2.46 22.84 36.74
CA ASN A 960 3.32 24.02 36.81
C ASN A 960 2.64 25.12 37.65
N GLU A 961 3.24 26.31 37.72
CA GLU A 961 2.71 27.45 38.50
C GLU A 961 1.26 27.84 38.13
N ASN A 962 0.79 27.50 36.93
CA ASN A 962 -0.55 27.80 36.40
C ASN A 962 -1.50 26.58 36.41
N GLY A 963 -1.15 25.48 37.10
CA GLY A 963 -1.93 24.24 37.14
C GLY A 963 -1.59 23.26 36.01
N LEU A 964 -2.49 22.32 35.71
CA LEU A 964 -2.31 21.37 34.59
C LEU A 964 -2.88 21.94 33.29
N SER A 965 -2.19 21.76 32.17
CA SER A 965 -2.76 21.90 30.83
C SER A 965 -3.69 20.72 30.50
N GLN A 966 -4.44 20.81 29.40
CA GLN A 966 -5.29 19.69 28.95
C GLN A 966 -4.48 18.40 28.71
N TYR A 967 -3.34 18.52 28.02
CA TYR A 967 -2.40 17.41 27.84
C TYR A 967 -1.99 16.78 29.17
N GLN A 968 -1.58 17.61 30.14
CA GLN A 968 -1.12 17.14 31.45
C GLN A 968 -2.24 16.51 32.28
N LEU A 969 -3.48 17.00 32.14
CA LEU A 969 -4.66 16.35 32.74
C LEU A 969 -4.85 14.94 32.19
N HIS A 970 -4.80 14.75 30.87
CA HIS A 970 -4.88 13.42 30.28
C HIS A 970 -3.75 12.49 30.75
N MET A 971 -2.52 12.99 30.83
CA MET A 971 -1.39 12.22 31.37
C MET A 971 -1.59 11.86 32.85
N ALA A 972 -2.10 12.79 33.67
CA ALA A 972 -2.41 12.52 35.08
C ALA A 972 -3.46 11.40 35.22
N LEU A 973 -4.52 11.43 34.39
CA LEU A 973 -5.55 10.38 34.36
C LEU A 973 -4.99 9.01 33.96
N ILE A 974 -4.08 8.98 32.97
CA ILE A 974 -3.39 7.75 32.55
C ILE A 974 -2.53 7.21 33.70
N TYR A 975 -1.69 8.05 34.31
CA TYR A 975 -0.81 7.62 35.39
C TYR A 975 -1.56 7.18 36.66
N CYS A 976 -2.70 7.81 36.97
CA CYS A 976 -3.55 7.34 38.07
C CYS A 976 -4.05 5.91 37.81
N GLN A 977 -4.56 5.65 36.60
CA GLN A 977 -5.05 4.32 36.21
C GLN A 977 -3.93 3.28 36.16
N VAL A 978 -2.76 3.62 35.62
CA VAL A 978 -1.57 2.73 35.62
C VAL A 978 -1.16 2.36 37.05
N ASN A 979 -1.15 3.33 37.97
CA ASN A 979 -0.79 3.09 39.37
C ASN A 979 -1.80 2.19 40.10
N CYS A 980 -3.09 2.34 39.83
CA CYS A 980 -4.12 1.44 40.35
C CYS A 980 -3.96 0.04 39.78
N PHE A 981 -3.85 -0.07 38.46
CA PHE A 981 -3.77 -1.35 37.77
C PHE A 981 -2.54 -2.16 38.17
N ALA A 982 -1.36 -1.53 38.22
CA ALA A 982 -0.11 -2.20 38.60
C ALA A 982 -0.18 -2.80 40.02
N ARG A 983 -0.94 -2.19 40.94
CA ARG A 983 -1.14 -2.74 42.29
C ARG A 983 -2.17 -3.85 42.37
N LYS A 984 -3.18 -3.84 41.48
CA LYS A 984 -4.12 -4.95 41.35
C LYS A 984 -3.46 -6.18 40.70
N VAL A 985 -2.47 -5.98 39.83
CA VAL A 985 -1.68 -7.07 39.23
C VAL A 985 -0.21 -6.94 39.67
N PRO A 986 0.15 -7.39 40.89
CA PRO A 986 1.48 -7.15 41.48
C PRO A 986 2.66 -7.56 40.60
N LYS A 987 2.52 -8.62 39.80
CA LYS A 987 3.55 -9.04 38.83
C LYS A 987 3.87 -7.95 37.80
N ILE A 988 2.90 -7.13 37.42
CA ILE A 988 3.14 -6.00 36.51
C ILE A 988 3.89 -4.88 37.22
N LEU A 989 3.58 -4.59 38.50
CA LEU A 989 4.37 -3.64 39.28
C LEU A 989 5.81 -4.10 39.47
N GLU A 990 6.00 -5.39 39.81
CA GLU A 990 7.31 -6.03 39.93
C GLU A 990 8.08 -5.99 38.60
N PHE A 991 7.41 -6.32 37.49
CA PHE A 991 8.00 -6.21 36.15
C PHE A 991 8.46 -4.78 35.85
N ILE A 992 7.61 -3.76 36.04
CA ILE A 992 7.96 -2.35 35.81
C ILE A 992 9.18 -1.94 36.65
N HIS A 993 9.25 -2.40 37.90
CA HIS A 993 10.39 -2.21 38.79
C HIS A 993 11.66 -2.86 38.24
N ASN A 994 11.60 -4.13 37.86
CA ASN A 994 12.74 -4.89 37.33
C ASN A 994 13.22 -4.36 35.96
N GLN A 995 12.34 -3.72 35.20
CA GLN A 995 12.66 -2.95 33.99
C GLN A 995 13.19 -1.53 34.29
N ASN A 996 13.45 -1.17 35.56
CA ASN A 996 13.92 0.15 36.01
C ASN A 996 13.07 1.33 35.53
N SER A 997 11.76 1.14 35.41
CA SER A 997 10.89 2.09 34.71
C SER A 997 9.81 2.73 35.59
N CYS A 998 9.86 2.55 36.91
CA CYS A 998 8.93 3.17 37.85
C CYS A 998 8.82 4.69 37.66
N THR A 999 9.96 5.40 37.54
CA THR A 999 9.95 6.85 37.31
C THR A 999 9.35 7.21 35.95
N ARG A 1000 9.75 6.48 34.89
CA ARG A 1000 9.31 6.74 33.50
C ARG A 1000 7.82 6.49 33.31
N MET A 1001 7.25 5.51 34.01
CA MET A 1001 5.81 5.22 34.03
C MET A 1001 5.05 5.96 35.16
N ASN A 1002 5.70 6.90 35.85
CA ASN A 1002 5.13 7.67 36.97
C ASN A 1002 4.48 6.80 38.08
N ILE A 1003 5.07 5.64 38.37
CA ILE A 1003 4.71 4.82 39.54
C ILE A 1003 5.11 5.58 40.81
N VAL A 1004 4.12 6.06 41.55
CA VAL A 1004 4.32 6.72 42.85
C VAL A 1004 4.41 5.66 43.95
N GLU A 1005 5.15 5.92 45.03
CA GLU A 1005 5.22 5.02 46.20
C GLU A 1005 5.45 3.53 45.84
N CYS A 1006 6.39 3.23 44.95
CA CYS A 1006 6.75 1.85 44.64
C CYS A 1006 7.38 1.19 45.88
N GLN A 1007 6.79 0.08 46.33
CA GLN A 1007 7.24 -0.67 47.50
C GLN A 1007 8.66 -1.22 47.27
N HIS A 1008 8.90 -1.85 46.13
CA HIS A 1008 10.22 -2.38 45.76
C HIS A 1008 11.32 -1.31 45.70
N CYS A 1009 11.03 -0.10 45.20
CA CYS A 1009 11.98 1.02 45.24
C CYS A 1009 12.30 1.47 46.67
N SER A 1010 11.29 1.47 47.54
CA SER A 1010 11.44 1.90 48.93
C SER A 1010 12.28 0.88 49.72
N ASP A 1011 12.03 -0.41 49.51
CA ASP A 1011 12.76 -1.52 50.10
C ASP A 1011 14.22 -1.53 49.64
N GLU A 1012 14.47 -1.35 48.33
CA GLU A 1012 15.82 -1.21 47.80
C GLU A 1012 16.56 0.01 48.39
N ALA A 1013 15.88 1.14 48.54
CA ALA A 1013 16.48 2.34 49.12
C ALA A 1013 16.80 2.15 50.61
N ALA A 1014 15.95 1.43 51.35
CA ALA A 1014 16.19 1.06 52.74
C ALA A 1014 17.38 0.10 52.87
N ALA A 1015 17.44 -0.94 52.02
CA ALA A 1015 18.55 -1.89 51.97
C ALA A 1015 19.89 -1.20 51.68
N LYS A 1016 19.93 -0.32 50.66
CA LYS A 1016 21.14 0.49 50.33
C LYS A 1016 21.55 1.43 51.46
N LYS A 1017 20.60 1.98 52.23
CA LYS A 1017 20.91 2.81 53.41
C LYS A 1017 21.52 1.99 54.54
N MET A 1018 20.99 0.78 54.81
CA MET A 1018 21.57 -0.13 55.82
C MET A 1018 22.98 -0.57 55.44
N GLU A 1019 23.21 -0.95 54.18
CA GLU A 1019 24.53 -1.37 53.68
C GLU A 1019 25.57 -0.23 53.77
N ASN A 1020 25.19 1.00 53.44
CA ASN A 1020 26.05 2.18 53.57
C ASN A 1020 26.33 2.56 55.04
N LEU A 1021 25.40 2.32 55.97
CA LEU A 1021 25.60 2.51 57.40
C LEU A 1021 26.58 1.47 57.98
N GLU A 1022 26.55 0.22 57.52
CA GLU A 1022 27.52 -0.80 57.90
C GLU A 1022 28.94 -0.51 57.38
N ILE A 1023 29.07 -0.02 56.15
CA ILE A 1023 30.36 0.39 55.57
C ILE A 1023 30.90 1.67 56.25
N GLY A 1024 30.01 2.62 56.59
CA GLY A 1024 30.34 3.82 57.36
C GLY A 1024 30.74 3.54 58.81
N GLY A 1025 30.09 2.57 59.46
CA GLY A 1025 30.44 2.07 60.81
C GLY A 1025 31.81 1.40 60.84
N LYS A 1026 32.17 0.63 59.80
CA LYS A 1026 33.52 0.06 59.64
C LYS A 1026 34.61 1.12 59.41
N LYS A 1027 34.29 2.27 58.79
CA LYS A 1027 35.23 3.40 58.66
C LYS A 1027 35.36 4.24 59.94
N LYS A 1028 34.31 4.39 60.76
CA LYS A 1028 34.42 5.05 62.09
C LYS A 1028 35.18 4.19 63.12
N ASN A 1029 35.03 2.87 63.09
CA ASN A 1029 35.82 1.96 63.94
C ASN A 1029 37.30 1.82 63.53
N LYS A 1030 37.72 2.39 62.39
CA LYS A 1030 39.14 2.52 62.00
C LYS A 1030 39.79 3.83 62.44
N LYS A 1031 39.04 4.77 63.05
CA LYS A 1031 39.58 6.02 63.62
C LYS A 1031 39.70 6.00 65.15
N TRP A 1032 39.26 4.93 65.81
CA TRP A 1032 39.36 4.69 67.26
C TRP A 1032 40.04 3.34 67.57
N LYS A 1033 41.15 3.06 66.87
CA LYS A 1033 42.17 2.08 67.27
C LYS A 1033 43.54 2.59 66.89
#